data_AF-A0A1T5G2M8-F1
#
_entry.id   AF-A0A1T5G2M8-F1
#
_cell.length_a   1.000
_cell.length_b   1.000
_cell.length_c   1.000
_cell.angle_alpha   90.00
_cell.angle_beta   90.00
_cell.angle_gamma   90.00
#
_symmetry.space_group_name_H-M   'P 1'
#
loop_
_entity.id
_entity.type
_entity.pdbx_description
1 polymer ?
#
loop_
_entity_poly.entity_id
_entity_poly.type
_entity_poly.pdbx_seq_one_letter_code
_entity_poly.pdbx_strand_id
1 'polypeptide(L)'
;MNVTKEVAGIINNTFALAADRHYEFATPELLLLVMCESTGFIRAFSDCGGSVAVLSAELEKYLKEYVETVGDAEPGISTGLSMLLTVAQNSAVNSSKSAVELSHLVHALFSLRESYAVYYIQKQGVDEISLIQEIISEPDAGERIPTGGMTESAAQTETDSVESYAPCLNDMLENMNPLIGREEELERTIQILCRKDKNNPLHVGEPGVGKTALTYGLAKRLNDGDVPDVLKGAKIYALDLGSVLAGTQYRGEFEKRLKKILSSIAKEEKPIIYIDEIHNLLGAGATGGGSFDAANILKPYLAQGNIRFIGATTFEEYKKHFEKSKSLVRRFQNVEVKEPSIEESVEILEGLKKKYESFHGVVYGKGVLDYAVQVSAKYINERCLPDKAIDLIDEAGAYRKIHPLSQKRQTVGKDLIDEILTKICRIPKQTVESDEMEGLATLEKRMLSQVYGQDAAVTQVVNAVKFSRAGLIEDSKPLASLLFVGPTGVGKTEIAKTLAKELGVKLVRFDMSEYGEKHSVAKLIGAPAGYVGYEEGGLLTEAIRKTPSCVLLLDEIEKAHPDIYSMLLQVMDYATLTDNQGRKADFRNVIIIMTSNAGASRMGKAGIGFQSTDVSNDTLMDAVKHVFQPEFRNRLSGIVAFNRMDDVMAGMIADKKLRELAEMLQRKNVELSVDKPAVELLKKKGISEEYGARELDRVIRNDIKPLFVDEMLFGKLKKGGKCSLSAKKTDFVMKYVKTGSTASRKK
;
A
#
# COMPACT_ATOMS: atom_id res chain seq x y z
N MET A 1 11.76 35.66 -16.03
CA MET A 1 12.37 35.08 -14.81
C MET A 1 12.28 36.11 -13.71
N ASN A 2 11.72 35.79 -12.53
CA ASN A 2 11.74 36.71 -11.38
C ASN A 2 13.07 36.51 -10.66
N VAL A 3 13.86 37.56 -10.46
CA VAL A 3 15.24 37.49 -9.94
C VAL A 3 15.45 38.54 -8.86
N THR A 4 16.39 38.31 -7.93
CA THR A 4 16.78 39.35 -6.98
C THR A 4 17.51 40.50 -7.67
N LYS A 5 17.61 41.67 -7.03
CA LYS A 5 18.35 42.82 -7.56
C LYS A 5 19.82 42.47 -7.85
N GLU A 6 20.44 41.69 -6.97
CA GLU A 6 21.81 41.21 -7.12
C GLU A 6 21.97 40.32 -8.35
N VAL A 7 21.11 39.32 -8.51
CA VAL A 7 21.12 38.41 -9.67
C VAL A 7 20.80 39.16 -10.97
N ALA A 8 19.87 40.13 -10.95
CA ALA A 8 19.61 41.00 -12.10
C ALA A 8 20.85 41.79 -12.51
N GLY A 9 21.59 42.34 -11.53
CA GLY A 9 22.85 43.04 -11.74
C GLY A 9 23.89 42.14 -12.41
N ILE A 10 24.09 40.92 -11.89
CA ILE A 10 25.03 39.94 -12.45
C ILE A 10 24.70 39.61 -13.91
N ILE A 11 23.42 39.29 -14.21
CA ILE A 11 23.00 38.95 -15.57
C ILE A 11 23.23 40.12 -16.52
N ASN A 12 22.78 41.33 -16.16
CA ASN A 12 22.93 42.51 -17.02
C ASN A 12 24.40 42.87 -17.26
N ASN A 13 25.22 42.82 -16.21
CA ASN A 13 26.66 43.09 -16.31
C ASN A 13 27.37 42.04 -17.15
N THR A 14 26.92 40.78 -17.14
CA THR A 14 27.45 39.73 -18.03
C THR A 14 27.26 40.10 -19.51
N PHE A 15 26.06 40.55 -19.90
CA PHE A 15 25.80 40.97 -21.28
C PHE A 15 26.52 42.28 -21.64
N ALA A 16 26.59 43.24 -20.71
CA ALA A 16 27.33 44.48 -20.92
C ALA A 16 28.83 44.22 -21.13
N LEU A 17 29.43 43.33 -20.33
CA LEU A 17 30.84 42.95 -20.45
C LEU A 17 31.11 42.14 -21.73
N ALA A 18 30.16 41.30 -22.15
CA ALA A 18 30.25 40.60 -23.43
C ALA A 18 30.27 41.59 -24.61
N ALA A 19 29.42 42.61 -24.57
CA ALA A 19 29.35 43.64 -25.61
C ALA A 19 30.61 44.53 -25.63
N ASP A 20 31.10 44.97 -24.47
CA ASP A 20 32.32 45.79 -24.34
C ASP A 20 33.57 45.05 -24.84
N ARG A 21 33.65 43.74 -24.59
CA ARG A 21 34.75 42.88 -25.06
C ARG A 21 34.51 42.29 -26.45
N HIS A 22 33.43 42.68 -27.12
CA HIS A 22 33.07 42.23 -28.46
C HIS A 22 32.97 40.69 -28.61
N TYR A 23 32.56 39.98 -27.55
CA TYR A 23 32.39 38.53 -27.58
C TYR A 23 31.12 38.12 -28.33
N GLU A 24 31.17 37.04 -29.11
CA GLU A 24 29.99 36.53 -29.84
C GLU A 24 28.86 36.11 -28.90
N PHE A 25 29.20 35.52 -27.75
CA PHE A 25 28.23 34.98 -26.80
C PHE A 25 28.54 35.35 -25.34
N ALA A 26 27.48 35.58 -24.56
CA ALA A 26 27.52 35.51 -23.11
C ALA A 26 27.56 34.03 -22.66
N THR A 27 28.61 33.67 -21.92
CA THR A 27 28.91 32.30 -21.48
C THR A 27 28.80 32.12 -19.96
N PRO A 28 28.66 30.87 -19.45
CA PRO A 28 28.73 30.59 -18.01
C PRO A 28 30.03 31.08 -17.36
N GLU A 29 31.15 31.01 -18.08
CA GLU A 29 32.46 31.47 -17.62
C GLU A 29 32.51 33.00 -17.46
N LEU A 30 31.88 33.72 -18.39
CA LEU A 30 31.74 35.17 -18.28
C LEU A 30 30.80 35.57 -17.14
N LEU A 31 29.70 34.82 -16.95
CA LEU A 31 28.80 35.03 -15.82
C LEU A 31 29.52 34.78 -14.49
N LEU A 32 30.34 33.73 -14.38
CA LEU A 32 31.15 33.49 -13.20
C LEU A 32 32.19 34.59 -12.96
N LEU A 33 32.81 35.13 -14.02
CA LEU A 33 33.72 36.27 -13.89
C LEU A 33 33.02 37.50 -13.31
N VAL A 34 31.78 37.78 -13.73
CA VAL A 34 30.97 38.86 -13.14
C VAL A 34 30.54 38.53 -11.71
N MET A 35 30.25 37.26 -11.40
CA MET A 35 29.97 36.83 -10.02
C MET A 35 31.16 37.09 -9.09
N CYS A 36 32.40 37.00 -9.58
CA CYS A 36 33.60 37.38 -8.82
C CYS A 36 33.65 38.86 -8.41
N GLU A 37 32.74 39.70 -8.89
CA GLU A 37 32.57 41.10 -8.46
C GLU A 37 31.45 41.27 -7.42
N SER A 38 30.59 40.25 -7.23
CA SER A 38 29.56 40.29 -6.19
C SER A 38 30.18 40.11 -4.81
N THR A 39 29.86 41.03 -3.90
CA THR A 39 30.24 40.95 -2.48
C THR A 39 29.83 39.65 -1.81
N GLY A 40 28.65 39.10 -2.15
CA GLY A 40 28.17 37.84 -1.56
C GLY A 40 28.99 36.64 -2.04
N PHE A 41 29.31 36.60 -3.34
CA PHE A 41 30.13 35.53 -3.91
C PHE A 41 31.59 35.62 -3.45
N ILE A 42 32.17 36.83 -3.43
CA ILE A 42 33.57 37.04 -3.02
C ILE A 42 33.82 36.47 -1.62
N ARG A 43 32.97 36.86 -0.68
CA ARG A 43 33.05 36.41 0.70
C ARG A 43 32.92 34.90 0.78
N ALA A 44 31.83 34.34 0.21
CA ALA A 44 31.56 32.92 0.31
C ALA A 44 32.65 32.05 -0.33
N PHE A 45 33.17 32.48 -1.48
CA PHE A 45 34.25 31.77 -2.17
C PHE A 45 35.56 31.81 -1.36
N SER A 46 35.86 32.94 -0.71
CA SER A 46 37.03 33.06 0.18
C SER A 46 36.89 32.30 1.49
N ASP A 47 35.70 32.27 2.09
CA ASP A 47 35.42 31.51 3.32
C ASP A 47 35.53 29.99 3.06
N CYS A 48 35.25 29.55 1.84
CA CYS A 48 35.49 28.18 1.36
C CYS A 48 36.98 27.87 1.04
N GLY A 49 37.89 28.82 1.25
CA GLY A 49 39.32 28.66 0.98
C GLY A 49 39.74 28.96 -0.47
N GLY A 50 38.83 29.44 -1.32
CA GLY A 50 39.11 29.85 -2.69
C GLY A 50 39.65 31.28 -2.79
N SER A 51 40.47 31.54 -3.81
CA SER A 51 40.96 32.89 -4.13
C SER A 51 40.24 33.44 -5.36
N VAL A 52 39.40 34.46 -5.14
CA VAL A 52 38.69 35.16 -6.22
C VAL A 52 39.68 35.79 -7.20
N ALA A 53 40.80 36.33 -6.72
CA ALA A 53 41.83 36.90 -7.57
C ALA A 53 42.44 35.86 -8.54
N VAL A 54 42.64 34.63 -8.07
CA VAL A 54 43.12 33.52 -8.92
C VAL A 54 42.01 33.07 -9.87
N LEU A 55 40.77 32.94 -9.38
CA LEU A 55 39.63 32.52 -10.19
C LEU A 55 39.37 33.48 -11.36
N SER A 56 39.32 34.79 -11.08
CA SER A 56 39.12 35.81 -12.11
C SER A 56 40.26 35.83 -13.13
N ALA A 57 41.53 35.70 -12.70
CA ALA A 57 42.66 35.67 -13.63
C ALA A 57 42.64 34.46 -14.57
N GLU A 58 42.23 33.29 -14.07
CA GLU A 58 42.08 32.08 -14.88
C GLU A 58 40.91 32.17 -15.86
N LEU A 59 39.77 32.71 -15.42
CA LEU A 59 38.61 32.97 -16.28
C LEU A 59 38.90 34.02 -17.35
N GLU A 60 39.59 35.11 -17.02
CA GLU A 60 39.98 36.12 -18.01
C GLU A 60 40.94 35.56 -19.06
N LYS A 61 41.87 34.69 -18.65
CA LYS A 61 42.75 33.99 -19.58
C LYS A 61 41.94 33.07 -20.50
N TYR A 62 41.04 32.28 -19.93
CA TYR A 62 40.16 31.39 -20.70
C TYR A 62 39.34 32.16 -21.73
N LEU A 63 38.67 33.24 -21.32
CA LEU A 63 37.81 34.05 -22.19
C LEU A 63 38.60 34.68 -23.35
N LYS A 64 39.85 35.12 -23.12
CA LYS A 64 40.72 35.65 -24.19
C LYS A 64 41.22 34.59 -25.18
N GLU A 65 41.37 33.35 -24.72
CA GLU A 65 41.97 32.27 -25.51
C GLU A 65 40.92 31.48 -26.30
N TYR A 66 39.69 31.34 -25.77
CA TYR A 66 38.68 30.43 -26.30
C TYR A 66 37.36 31.08 -26.72
N VAL A 67 37.09 32.35 -26.40
CA VAL A 67 35.86 33.04 -26.84
C VAL A 67 36.16 33.92 -28.05
N GLU A 68 35.49 33.63 -29.17
CA GLU A 68 35.65 34.40 -30.41
C GLU A 68 35.05 35.80 -30.27
N THR A 69 35.75 36.78 -30.85
CA THR A 69 35.28 38.16 -30.92
C THR A 69 34.63 38.44 -32.27
N VAL A 70 33.43 38.99 -32.25
CA VAL A 70 32.67 39.45 -33.43
C VAL A 70 32.69 40.98 -33.44
N GLY A 71 32.40 41.65 -34.56
CA GLY A 71 32.37 43.12 -34.64
C GLY A 71 31.26 43.77 -33.79
N ASP A 72 30.64 44.85 -34.28
CA ASP A 72 29.58 45.60 -33.57
C ASP A 72 28.22 44.87 -33.45
N ALA A 73 28.21 43.54 -33.30
CA ALA A 73 27.00 42.77 -33.07
C ALA A 73 26.69 42.64 -31.57
N GLU A 74 25.41 42.65 -31.19
CA GLU A 74 25.01 42.34 -29.82
C GLU A 74 25.36 40.87 -29.47
N PRO A 75 25.93 40.60 -28.28
CA PRO A 75 26.32 39.26 -27.88
C PRO A 75 25.09 38.36 -27.73
N GLY A 76 25.11 37.19 -28.37
CA GLY A 76 24.07 36.18 -28.20
C GLY A 76 24.15 35.49 -26.83
N ILE A 77 23.12 34.73 -26.45
CA ILE A 77 23.19 33.85 -25.28
C ILE A 77 23.71 32.47 -25.69
N SER A 78 24.77 31.98 -25.03
CA SER A 78 25.26 30.62 -25.28
C SER A 78 24.27 29.56 -24.79
N THR A 79 24.29 28.36 -25.39
CA THR A 79 23.48 27.22 -24.95
C THR A 79 23.73 26.87 -23.48
N GLY A 80 24.99 26.93 -23.04
CA GLY A 80 25.38 26.69 -21.65
C GLY A 80 24.75 27.70 -20.69
N LEU A 81 24.80 28.99 -21.02
CA LEU A 81 24.20 30.04 -20.19
C LEU A 81 22.67 29.94 -20.16
N SER A 82 22.03 29.63 -21.30
CA SER A 82 20.58 29.41 -21.37
C SER A 82 20.13 28.23 -20.48
N MET A 83 20.90 27.13 -20.49
CA MET A 83 20.66 25.97 -19.62
C MET A 83 20.85 26.34 -18.14
N LEU A 84 21.91 27.08 -17.81
CA LEU A 84 22.17 27.57 -16.45
C LEU A 84 20.99 28.39 -15.91
N LEU A 85 20.52 29.38 -16.65
CA LEU A 85 19.40 30.23 -16.20
C LEU A 85 18.10 29.42 -16.02
N THR A 86 17.86 28.43 -16.88
CA THR A 86 16.71 27.52 -16.76
C THR A 86 16.80 26.65 -15.50
N VAL A 87 17.98 26.09 -15.21
CA VAL A 87 18.22 25.30 -13.99
C VAL A 87 18.09 26.16 -12.74
N ALA A 88 18.61 27.39 -12.76
CA ALA A 88 18.49 28.33 -11.64
C ALA A 88 17.01 28.68 -11.36
N GLN A 89 16.21 28.89 -12.41
CA GLN A 89 14.77 29.13 -12.27
C GLN A 89 14.03 27.92 -11.68
N ASN A 90 14.33 26.71 -12.16
CA ASN A 90 13.73 25.49 -11.64
C ASN A 90 14.14 25.24 -10.18
N SER A 91 15.39 25.53 -9.83
CA SER A 91 15.89 25.42 -8.46
C SER A 91 15.16 26.38 -7.50
N ALA A 92 14.88 27.61 -7.92
CA ALA A 92 14.09 28.56 -7.14
C ALA A 92 12.63 28.10 -6.94
N VAL A 93 12.00 27.57 -7.99
CA VAL A 93 10.63 27.01 -7.91
C VAL A 93 10.58 25.80 -6.97
N ASN A 94 11.53 24.88 -7.08
CA ASN A 94 11.61 23.70 -6.21
C ASN A 94 11.89 24.08 -4.75
N SER A 95 12.57 25.20 -4.53
CA SER A 95 12.84 25.76 -3.19
C SER A 95 11.71 26.66 -2.67
N SER A 96 10.57 26.74 -3.37
CA SER A 96 9.41 27.59 -3.04
C SER A 96 9.76 29.09 -2.88
N LYS A 97 10.84 29.55 -3.52
CA LYS A 97 11.27 30.95 -3.50
C LYS A 97 10.60 31.71 -4.64
N SER A 98 10.17 32.95 -4.37
CA SER A 98 9.48 33.78 -5.36
C SER A 98 10.41 34.40 -6.41
N ALA A 99 11.73 34.36 -6.19
CA ALA A 99 12.75 34.91 -7.09
C ALA A 99 14.04 34.06 -7.07
N VAL A 100 14.80 34.09 -8.17
CA VAL A 100 16.13 33.47 -8.27
C VAL A 100 17.15 34.32 -7.51
N GLU A 101 17.81 33.70 -6.53
CA GLU A 101 18.88 34.24 -5.68
C GLU A 101 20.27 33.74 -6.13
N LEU A 102 21.36 34.31 -5.59
CA LEU A 102 22.74 33.95 -5.94
C LEU A 102 23.05 32.46 -5.74
N SER A 103 22.52 31.87 -4.67
CA SER A 103 22.65 30.43 -4.35
C SER A 103 22.12 29.53 -5.48
N HIS A 104 21.01 29.93 -6.11
CA HIS A 104 20.41 29.19 -7.24
C HIS A 104 21.26 29.30 -8.51
N LEU A 105 21.94 30.43 -8.73
CA LEU A 105 22.91 30.57 -9.84
C LEU A 105 24.12 29.66 -9.63
N VAL A 106 24.66 29.60 -8.40
CA VAL A 106 25.79 28.72 -8.08
C VAL A 106 25.41 27.26 -8.27
N HIS A 107 24.26 26.82 -7.76
CA HIS A 107 23.75 25.46 -7.99
C HIS A 107 23.62 25.14 -9.49
N ALA A 108 23.08 26.08 -10.27
CA ALA A 108 22.93 25.90 -11.71
C ALA A 108 24.29 25.84 -12.44
N LEU A 109 25.29 26.59 -11.97
CA LEU A 109 26.65 26.54 -12.50
C LEU A 109 27.23 25.13 -12.33
N PHE A 110 27.17 24.56 -11.12
CA PHE A 110 27.69 23.21 -10.82
C PHE A 110 26.93 22.08 -11.55
N SER A 111 25.71 22.35 -12.03
CA SER A 111 24.97 21.41 -12.89
C SER A 111 25.60 21.27 -14.29
N LEU A 112 26.40 22.24 -14.73
CA LEU A 112 27.17 22.19 -15.98
C LEU A 112 28.52 21.48 -15.76
N ARG A 113 28.49 20.15 -15.57
CA ARG A 113 29.69 19.35 -15.23
C ARG A 113 30.83 19.44 -16.24
N GLU A 114 30.56 19.82 -17.48
CA GLU A 114 31.55 19.97 -18.56
C GLU A 114 31.93 21.44 -18.84
N SER A 115 31.50 22.40 -18.00
CA SER A 115 31.87 23.82 -18.15
C SER A 115 33.21 24.13 -17.49
N TYR A 116 33.98 25.01 -18.12
CA TYR A 116 35.24 25.51 -17.56
C TYR A 116 35.00 26.36 -16.30
N ALA A 117 33.82 26.95 -16.15
CA ALA A 117 33.45 27.70 -14.95
C ALA A 117 33.50 26.80 -13.70
N VAL A 118 32.93 25.60 -13.78
CA VAL A 118 32.96 24.62 -12.68
C VAL A 118 34.36 24.06 -12.49
N TYR A 119 35.08 23.80 -13.58
CA TYR A 119 36.45 23.32 -13.52
C TYR A 119 37.37 24.26 -12.72
N TYR A 120 37.32 25.58 -12.97
CA TYR A 120 38.17 26.53 -12.25
C TYR A 120 37.79 26.70 -10.77
N ILE A 121 36.51 26.57 -10.43
CA ILE A 121 36.05 26.51 -9.03
C ILE A 121 36.62 25.26 -8.34
N GLN A 122 36.43 24.09 -8.95
CA GLN A 122 36.89 22.81 -8.39
C GLN A 122 38.41 22.70 -8.30
N LYS A 123 39.14 23.33 -9.23
CA LYS A 123 40.61 23.40 -9.21
C LYS A 123 41.14 24.04 -7.92
N GLN A 124 40.38 24.94 -7.31
CA GLN A 124 40.72 25.57 -6.03
C GLN A 124 40.20 24.80 -4.82
N GLY A 125 39.61 23.61 -5.02
CA GLY A 125 39.10 22.76 -3.93
C GLY A 125 37.77 23.21 -3.35
N VAL A 126 37.09 24.17 -3.97
CA VAL A 126 35.77 24.65 -3.53
C VAL A 126 34.69 23.78 -4.14
N ASP A 127 33.90 23.11 -3.29
CA ASP A 127 32.76 22.29 -3.70
C ASP A 127 31.43 23.06 -3.65
N GLU A 128 30.45 22.57 -4.40
CA GLU A 128 29.12 23.17 -4.54
C GLU A 128 28.43 23.42 -3.20
N ILE A 129 28.49 22.45 -2.30
CA ILE A 129 27.72 22.47 -1.05
C ILE A 129 28.30 23.51 -0.11
N SER A 130 29.63 23.52 0.05
CA SER A 130 30.32 24.52 0.88
C SER A 130 30.06 25.94 0.40
N LEU A 131 30.14 26.16 -0.93
CA LEU A 131 29.94 27.50 -1.50
C LEU A 131 28.51 28.01 -1.35
N ILE A 132 27.50 27.15 -1.55
CA ILE A 132 26.10 27.53 -1.34
C ILE A 132 25.82 27.79 0.14
N GLN A 133 26.41 27.02 1.05
CA GLN A 133 26.26 27.24 2.49
C GLN A 133 26.78 28.61 2.91
N GLU A 134 27.94 29.03 2.41
CA GLU A 134 28.49 30.35 2.74
C GLU A 134 27.73 31.51 2.08
N ILE A 135 27.08 31.28 0.94
CA ILE A 135 26.18 32.28 0.33
C ILE A 135 24.91 32.45 1.17
N ILE A 136 24.38 31.37 1.75
CA ILE A 136 23.15 31.40 2.56
C ILE A 136 23.41 31.87 3.99
N SER A 137 24.64 31.70 4.51
CA SER A 137 25.02 32.02 5.90
C SER A 137 25.10 33.53 6.21
N GLU A 138 24.62 34.41 5.33
CA GLU A 138 24.60 35.85 5.55
C GLU A 138 23.90 36.22 6.87
N PRO A 139 24.59 36.92 7.80
CA PRO A 139 23.92 37.72 8.80
C PRO A 139 23.42 39.00 8.11
N ASP A 140 22.10 39.08 7.96
CA ASP A 140 21.34 40.18 7.35
C ASP A 140 21.82 41.55 7.86
N ALA A 141 22.69 42.21 7.09
CA ALA A 141 23.25 43.52 7.38
C ALA A 141 22.63 44.58 6.46
N GLY A 142 21.34 44.81 6.66
CA GLY A 142 20.69 46.12 6.51
C GLY A 142 20.38 46.62 5.10
N GLU A 143 19.09 46.65 4.78
CA GLU A 143 18.45 47.87 4.26
C GLU A 143 16.93 47.83 4.51
N ARG A 144 16.51 48.51 5.59
CA ARG A 144 15.11 48.85 5.82
C ARG A 144 14.70 49.93 4.81
N ILE A 145 13.89 49.56 3.83
CA ILE A 145 13.12 50.52 3.02
C ILE A 145 11.72 50.61 3.66
N PRO A 146 11.28 51.80 4.10
CA PRO A 146 9.96 51.97 4.69
C PRO A 146 8.93 52.14 3.58
N THR A 147 7.98 51.21 3.46
CA THR A 147 6.74 51.44 2.71
C THR A 147 5.56 51.03 3.57
N GLY A 148 4.73 52.03 3.85
CA GLY A 148 3.69 51.97 4.85
C GLY A 148 2.44 51.21 4.44
N GLY A 149 1.67 50.93 5.49
CA GLY A 149 0.22 50.80 5.47
C GLY A 149 -0.32 49.59 4.73
N MET A 150 -0.44 48.47 5.44
CA MET A 150 -1.72 47.78 5.61
C MET A 150 -1.58 46.75 6.73
N THR A 151 -2.62 46.68 7.54
CA THR A 151 -2.77 45.92 8.80
C THR A 151 -2.42 44.44 8.67
N GLU A 152 -1.38 44.00 9.37
CA GLU A 152 -1.15 42.58 9.69
C GLU A 152 -1.45 42.33 11.16
N SER A 153 -2.43 41.46 11.38
CA SER A 153 -2.68 40.78 12.64
C SER A 153 -1.47 39.95 13.04
N ALA A 154 -1.12 40.03 14.32
CA ALA A 154 -0.02 39.34 14.98
C ALA A 154 0.21 37.89 14.51
N ALA A 155 1.35 37.67 13.83
CA ALA A 155 2.02 36.37 13.81
C ALA A 155 3.16 36.44 14.83
N GLN A 156 3.02 35.67 15.91
CA GLN A 156 4.04 35.50 16.93
C GLN A 156 5.28 34.82 16.32
N THR A 157 6.44 35.40 16.57
CA THR A 157 7.74 34.76 16.41
C THR A 157 7.84 33.58 17.38
N GLU A 158 7.69 32.35 16.87
CA GLU A 158 7.99 31.14 17.65
C GLU A 158 9.47 31.12 18.02
N THR A 159 9.74 30.98 19.31
CA THR A 159 11.09 30.85 19.85
C THR A 159 11.52 29.39 19.75
N ASP A 160 12.68 29.17 19.12
CA ASP A 160 13.33 27.88 18.87
C ASP A 160 13.84 27.24 20.19
N SER A 161 12.91 26.85 21.06
CA SER A 161 13.16 26.30 22.41
C SER A 161 13.30 24.78 22.38
N VAL A 162 14.14 24.20 23.25
CA VAL A 162 14.36 22.74 23.31
C VAL A 162 13.08 21.95 23.61
N GLU A 163 12.12 22.58 24.26
CA GLU A 163 10.81 22.02 24.61
C GLU A 163 9.95 21.67 23.38
N SER A 164 10.14 22.35 22.24
CA SER A 164 9.42 22.02 21.00
C SER A 164 9.90 20.71 20.38
N TYR A 165 11.17 20.35 20.55
CA TYR A 165 11.78 19.15 19.98
C TYR A 165 11.83 17.96 20.95
N ALA A 166 11.82 18.25 22.26
CA ALA A 166 11.93 17.25 23.31
C ALA A 166 10.99 17.56 24.49
N PRO A 167 9.66 17.43 24.31
CA PRO A 167 8.70 17.66 25.39
C PRO A 167 8.94 16.73 26.59
N CYS A 168 8.75 17.28 27.78
CA CYS A 168 8.85 16.56 29.04
C CYS A 168 7.57 15.74 29.29
N LEU A 169 7.67 14.42 29.28
CA LEU A 169 6.52 13.52 29.47
C LEU A 169 5.94 13.61 30.88
N ASN A 170 6.76 13.95 31.87
CA ASN A 170 6.32 14.13 33.26
C ASN A 170 5.30 15.27 33.41
N ASP A 171 5.34 16.27 32.53
CA ASP A 171 4.45 17.44 32.58
C ASP A 171 3.14 17.21 31.81
N MET A 172 3.04 16.13 31.03
CA MET A 172 1.92 15.84 30.12
C MET A 172 0.97 14.75 30.64
N LEU A 173 1.06 14.36 31.92
CA LEU A 173 0.32 13.21 32.46
C LEU A 173 -1.19 13.40 32.61
N GLU A 174 -1.69 14.65 32.76
CA GLU A 174 -3.11 14.91 33.03
C GLU A 174 -4.04 14.43 31.90
N ASN A 175 -3.54 14.39 30.67
CA ASN A 175 -4.31 13.99 29.50
C ASN A 175 -4.03 12.54 29.04
N MET A 176 -3.23 11.78 29.79
CA MET A 176 -2.74 10.48 29.35
C MET A 176 -3.50 9.31 29.97
N ASN A 177 -3.51 8.20 29.24
CA ASN A 177 -4.20 7.00 29.67
C ASN A 177 -3.38 6.27 30.75
N PRO A 178 -4.02 5.74 31.81
CA PRO A 178 -3.32 4.96 32.81
C PRO A 178 -2.73 3.68 32.18
N LEU A 179 -1.54 3.29 32.63
CA LEU A 179 -0.99 1.97 32.32
C LEU A 179 -1.85 0.92 33.03
N ILE A 180 -2.39 -0.03 32.28
CA ILE A 180 -3.25 -1.12 32.76
C ILE A 180 -2.70 -2.43 32.24
N GLY A 181 -2.46 -3.37 33.14
CA GLY A 181 -1.57 -4.50 32.87
C GLY A 181 -0.14 -4.01 32.59
N ARG A 182 0.84 -4.90 32.54
CA ARG A 182 2.27 -4.60 32.27
C ARG A 182 3.13 -4.10 33.43
N GLU A 183 2.81 -4.53 34.64
CA GLU A 183 3.64 -4.24 35.82
C GLU A 183 5.03 -4.90 35.73
N GLU A 184 5.12 -6.12 35.20
CA GLU A 184 6.38 -6.84 35.05
C GLU A 184 7.33 -6.13 34.06
N GLU A 185 6.83 -5.68 32.91
CA GLU A 185 7.62 -4.94 31.93
C GLU A 185 8.06 -3.57 32.46
N LEU A 186 7.19 -2.90 33.23
CA LEU A 186 7.52 -1.63 33.88
C LEU A 186 8.59 -1.81 34.97
N GLU A 187 8.44 -2.81 35.84
CA GLU A 187 9.43 -3.16 36.86
C GLU A 187 10.77 -3.52 36.21
N ARG A 188 10.74 -4.31 35.13
CA ARG A 188 11.94 -4.63 34.35
C ARG A 188 12.61 -3.40 33.76
N THR A 189 11.83 -2.43 33.26
CA THR A 189 12.32 -1.15 32.74
C THR A 189 13.03 -0.35 33.84
N ILE A 190 12.42 -0.23 35.02
CA ILE A 190 13.00 0.43 36.20
C ILE A 190 14.29 -0.28 36.63
N GLN A 191 14.27 -1.61 36.71
CA GLN A 191 15.42 -2.42 37.07
C GLN A 191 16.61 -2.16 36.14
N ILE A 192 16.37 -2.04 34.83
CA ILE A 192 17.42 -1.75 33.85
C ILE A 192 17.98 -0.33 34.06
N LEU A 193 17.12 0.68 34.23
CA LEU A 193 17.56 2.07 34.44
C LEU A 193 18.41 2.25 35.70
N CYS A 194 18.20 1.41 36.72
CA CYS A 194 18.99 1.39 37.95
C CYS A 194 20.36 0.70 37.82
N ARG A 195 20.66 0.02 36.71
CA ARG A 195 21.95 -0.66 36.53
C ARG A 195 23.08 0.36 36.38
N LYS A 196 24.30 -0.06 36.76
CA LYS A 196 25.53 0.69 36.50
C LYS A 196 25.93 0.67 35.02
N ASP A 197 25.86 -0.51 34.40
CA ASP A 197 26.17 -0.76 32.99
C ASP A 197 24.95 -1.36 32.29
N LYS A 198 24.81 -1.10 30.98
CA LYS A 198 23.64 -1.51 30.17
C LYS A 198 22.34 -1.01 30.80
N ASN A 199 22.31 0.27 31.10
CA ASN A 199 21.26 0.95 31.84
C ASN A 199 20.21 1.63 30.95
N ASN A 200 20.16 1.24 29.67
CA ASN A 200 19.21 1.78 28.70
C ASN A 200 18.24 0.66 28.30
N PRO A 201 16.96 0.70 28.72
CA PRO A 201 15.96 -0.26 28.26
C PRO A 201 15.60 -0.02 26.79
N LEU A 202 15.36 -1.11 26.07
CA LEU A 202 14.83 -1.12 24.71
C LEU A 202 13.53 -1.93 24.72
N HIS A 203 12.38 -1.27 24.60
CA HIS A 203 11.07 -1.90 24.45
C HIS A 203 10.96 -2.48 23.05
N VAL A 204 10.89 -3.81 22.95
CA VAL A 204 10.78 -4.55 21.67
C VAL A 204 9.45 -5.29 21.66
N GLY A 205 8.60 -4.98 20.68
CA GLY A 205 7.28 -5.59 20.54
C GLY A 205 6.60 -5.15 19.25
N GLU A 206 5.55 -5.83 18.82
CA GLU A 206 4.79 -5.47 17.61
C GLU A 206 4.17 -4.05 17.71
N PRO A 207 3.83 -3.39 16.60
CA PRO A 207 3.08 -2.13 16.64
C PRO A 207 1.73 -2.29 17.35
N GLY A 208 1.30 -1.25 18.08
CA GLY A 208 0.00 -1.23 18.74
C GLY A 208 -0.08 -1.95 20.10
N VAL A 209 0.94 -2.70 20.54
CA VAL A 209 0.90 -3.40 21.83
C VAL A 209 0.96 -2.47 23.06
N GLY A 210 1.31 -1.19 22.88
CA GLY A 210 1.38 -0.21 23.98
C GLY A 210 2.79 0.06 24.53
N LYS A 211 3.84 0.02 23.69
CA LYS A 211 5.22 0.36 24.08
C LYS A 211 5.33 1.78 24.67
N THR A 212 4.70 2.76 24.03
CA THR A 212 4.69 4.15 24.52
C THR A 212 3.94 4.28 25.85
N ALA A 213 2.90 3.46 26.08
CA ALA A 213 2.15 3.46 27.34
C ALA A 213 3.03 3.07 28.54
N LEU A 214 3.99 2.16 28.37
CA LEU A 214 4.96 1.81 29.41
C LEU A 214 5.80 3.02 29.84
N THR A 215 6.23 3.85 28.89
CA THR A 215 6.99 5.07 29.19
C THR A 215 6.16 6.09 29.95
N TYR A 216 4.88 6.26 29.60
CA TYR A 216 3.97 7.11 30.37
C TYR A 216 3.71 6.56 31.78
N GLY A 217 3.57 5.24 31.93
CA GLY A 217 3.47 4.58 33.24
C GLY A 217 4.69 4.85 34.11
N LEU A 218 5.90 4.83 33.52
CA LEU A 218 7.13 5.20 34.21
C LEU A 218 7.16 6.68 34.60
N ALA A 219 6.77 7.60 33.71
CA ALA A 219 6.69 9.03 34.01
C ALA A 219 5.75 9.30 35.20
N LYS A 220 4.62 8.58 35.26
CA LYS A 220 3.70 8.64 36.40
C LYS A 220 4.36 8.17 37.71
N ARG A 221 5.02 7.00 37.71
CA ARG A 221 5.75 6.52 38.91
C ARG A 221 6.85 7.48 39.37
N LEU A 222 7.54 8.14 38.43
CA LEU A 222 8.55 9.15 38.75
C LEU A 222 7.93 10.36 39.47
N ASN A 223 6.78 10.84 39.00
CA ASN A 223 6.05 11.95 39.64
C ASN A 223 5.46 11.57 41.00
N ASP A 224 4.92 10.35 41.11
CA ASP A 224 4.35 9.83 42.35
C ASP A 224 5.45 9.48 43.39
N GLY A 225 6.72 9.46 42.98
CA GLY A 225 7.85 9.07 43.82
C GLY A 225 7.96 7.57 44.08
N ASP A 226 7.18 6.76 43.38
CA ASP A 226 7.14 5.29 43.42
C ASP A 226 8.27 4.67 42.57
N VAL A 227 9.51 5.09 42.85
CA VAL A 227 10.71 4.60 42.19
C VAL A 227 11.88 4.49 43.18
N PRO A 228 12.88 3.64 42.90
CA PRO A 228 14.11 3.59 43.71
C PRO A 228 14.80 4.96 43.80
N ASP A 229 15.51 5.22 44.91
CA ASP A 229 16.17 6.52 45.17
C ASP A 229 17.13 6.97 44.06
N VAL A 230 17.71 6.02 43.34
CA VAL A 230 18.59 6.27 42.17
C VAL A 230 17.87 7.05 41.06
N LEU A 231 16.55 6.85 40.90
CA LEU A 231 15.72 7.46 39.88
C LEU A 231 14.84 8.60 40.39
N LYS A 232 14.77 8.83 41.70
CA LYS A 232 14.04 9.99 42.25
C LYS A 232 14.59 11.29 41.68
N GLY A 233 13.68 12.17 41.24
CA GLY A 233 13.99 13.43 40.58
C GLY A 233 14.30 13.33 39.09
N ALA A 234 14.35 12.12 38.51
CA ALA A 234 14.57 11.95 37.08
C ALA A 234 13.33 12.40 36.26
N LYS A 235 13.58 13.02 35.12
CA LYS A 235 12.57 13.44 34.15
C LYS A 235 12.76 12.73 32.81
N ILE A 236 11.65 12.42 32.14
CA ILE A 236 11.63 11.79 30.82
C ILE A 236 11.31 12.83 29.75
N TYR A 237 12.18 12.94 28.75
CA TYR A 237 12.04 13.81 27.59
C TYR A 237 11.81 12.96 26.33
N ALA A 238 10.69 13.14 25.65
CA ALA A 238 10.40 12.42 24.41
C ALA A 238 11.00 13.16 23.22
N LEU A 239 11.99 12.56 22.56
CA LEU A 239 12.65 13.15 21.41
C LEU A 239 11.81 12.89 20.15
N ASP A 240 11.26 13.95 19.56
CA ASP A 240 10.56 13.86 18.26
C ASP A 240 11.54 14.04 17.10
N LEU A 241 11.90 12.92 16.47
CA LEU A 241 12.79 12.92 15.31
C LEU A 241 12.19 13.64 14.11
N GLY A 242 10.86 13.62 13.95
CA GLY A 242 10.16 14.30 12.87
C GLY A 242 10.33 15.80 12.95
N SER A 243 10.11 16.39 14.14
CA SER A 243 10.35 17.82 14.38
C SER A 243 11.83 18.20 14.25
N VAL A 244 12.76 17.32 14.66
CA VAL A 244 14.20 17.59 14.48
C VAL A 244 14.58 17.60 13.00
N LEU A 245 13.98 16.73 12.18
CA LEU A 245 14.17 16.66 10.73
C LEU A 245 13.47 17.82 9.99
N ALA A 246 12.33 18.28 10.50
CA ALA A 246 11.57 19.36 9.90
C ALA A 246 12.42 20.65 9.80
N GLY A 247 12.48 21.22 8.60
CA GLY A 247 13.28 22.40 8.33
C GLY A 247 14.80 22.17 8.34
N THR A 248 15.27 20.91 8.28
CA THR A 248 16.66 20.58 7.95
C THR A 248 16.73 20.11 6.50
N GLN A 249 17.54 20.78 5.67
CA GLN A 249 17.72 20.40 4.27
C GLN A 249 18.92 19.46 4.11
N TYR A 250 19.90 19.58 5.01
CA TYR A 250 21.15 18.83 4.96
C TYR A 250 21.33 17.97 6.21
N ARG A 251 21.93 16.78 6.01
CA ARG A 251 22.28 15.86 7.10
C ARG A 251 23.07 16.55 8.23
N GLY A 252 24.05 17.40 7.90
CA GLY A 252 24.88 18.07 8.91
C GLY A 252 24.09 19.01 9.84
N GLU A 253 23.03 19.65 9.34
CA GLU A 253 22.16 20.52 10.15
C GLU A 253 21.37 19.71 11.17
N PHE A 254 20.80 18.58 10.73
CA PHE A 254 20.15 17.62 11.60
C PHE A 254 21.09 17.15 12.71
N GLU A 255 22.32 16.74 12.36
CA GLU A 255 23.30 16.26 13.33
C GLU A 255 23.68 17.35 14.36
N LYS A 256 23.87 18.60 13.90
CA LYS A 256 24.18 19.76 14.76
C LYS A 256 23.00 20.10 15.68
N ARG A 257 21.78 20.07 15.17
CA ARG A 257 20.54 20.32 15.95
C ARG A 257 20.35 19.24 17.00
N LEU A 258 20.46 17.96 16.63
CA LEU A 258 20.35 16.84 17.55
C LEU A 258 21.41 16.95 18.67
N LYS A 259 22.66 17.29 18.33
CA LYS A 259 23.72 17.49 19.33
C LYS A 259 23.42 18.66 20.27
N LYS A 260 22.82 19.75 19.78
CA LYS A 260 22.40 20.90 20.60
C LYS A 260 21.32 20.47 21.60
N ILE A 261 20.32 19.71 21.15
CA ILE A 261 19.23 19.19 21.99
C ILE A 261 19.79 18.27 23.09
N LEU A 262 20.56 17.25 22.71
CA LEU A 262 21.16 16.30 23.66
C LEU A 262 22.06 16.98 24.69
N SER A 263 22.87 17.94 24.26
CA SER A 263 23.76 18.69 25.16
C SER A 263 23.00 19.63 26.10
N SER A 264 21.82 20.10 25.72
CA SER A 264 20.94 20.88 26.60
C SER A 264 20.32 19.98 27.65
N ILE A 265 19.75 18.84 27.24
CA ILE A 265 19.10 17.87 28.14
C ILE A 265 20.12 17.27 29.12
N ALA A 266 21.38 17.08 28.71
CA ALA A 266 22.46 16.62 29.59
C ALA A 266 22.72 17.50 30.83
N LYS A 267 22.23 18.75 30.86
CA LYS A 267 22.38 19.66 32.01
C LYS A 267 21.33 19.46 33.09
N GLU A 268 20.24 18.75 32.77
CA GLU A 268 19.16 18.45 33.71
C GLU A 268 19.60 17.41 34.76
N GLU A 269 18.84 17.32 35.86
CA GLU A 269 19.10 16.31 36.89
C GLU A 269 18.58 14.93 36.42
N LYS A 270 19.50 13.97 36.27
CA LYS A 270 19.21 12.56 35.90
C LYS A 270 18.26 12.43 34.68
N PRO A 271 18.59 13.03 33.52
CA PRO A 271 17.69 13.03 32.37
C PRO A 271 17.55 11.64 31.76
N ILE A 272 16.31 11.31 31.38
CA ILE A 272 15.97 10.13 30.61
C ILE A 272 15.41 10.60 29.26
N ILE A 273 15.97 10.11 28.15
CA ILE A 273 15.44 10.41 26.82
C ILE A 273 14.67 9.21 26.30
N TYR A 274 13.40 9.42 25.96
CA TYR A 274 12.58 8.45 25.24
C TYR A 274 12.69 8.72 23.73
N ILE A 275 12.94 7.67 22.95
CA ILE A 275 12.99 7.72 21.49
C ILE A 275 12.05 6.64 20.98
N ASP A 276 10.93 7.08 20.40
CA ASP A 276 10.07 6.17 19.63
C ASP A 276 10.75 5.82 18.30
N GLU A 277 10.49 4.62 17.81
CA GLU A 277 11.09 4.11 16.57
C GLU A 277 12.62 4.34 16.49
N ILE A 278 13.35 3.97 17.55
CA ILE A 278 14.79 4.26 17.69
C ILE A 278 15.66 3.73 16.54
N HIS A 279 15.16 2.75 15.78
CA HIS A 279 15.79 2.21 14.59
C HIS A 279 15.92 3.25 13.45
N ASN A 280 15.10 4.30 13.43
CA ASN A 280 15.20 5.42 12.48
C ASN A 280 16.53 6.18 12.60
N LEU A 281 17.18 6.10 13.78
CA LEU A 281 18.51 6.65 14.01
C LEU A 281 19.63 5.72 13.55
N LEU A 282 19.30 4.47 13.22
CA LEU A 282 20.21 3.38 12.85
C LEU A 282 20.06 3.09 11.37
N GLY A 283 20.43 4.07 10.55
CA GLY A 283 20.48 3.89 9.10
C GLY A 283 21.30 2.66 8.73
N ALA A 284 20.67 1.72 8.02
CA ALA A 284 21.37 0.56 7.50
C ALA A 284 22.48 1.06 6.58
N GLY A 285 23.74 0.75 6.92
CA GLY A 285 24.86 1.10 6.07
C GLY A 285 24.63 0.60 4.63
N ALA A 286 25.00 1.46 3.69
CA ALA A 286 25.19 1.24 2.25
C ALA A 286 24.02 1.56 1.29
N THR A 287 24.29 2.57 0.46
CA THR A 287 23.90 2.72 -0.96
C THR A 287 22.40 2.70 -1.28
N GLY A 288 21.77 3.88 -1.21
CA GLY A 288 20.49 4.17 -1.87
C GLY A 288 19.34 4.42 -0.90
N GLY A 289 18.96 5.69 -0.74
CA GLY A 289 17.66 6.09 -0.19
C GLY A 289 17.55 6.18 1.34
N GLY A 290 17.71 7.40 1.87
CA GLY A 290 16.77 7.94 2.88
C GLY A 290 17.07 7.80 4.39
N SER A 291 17.89 6.86 4.88
CA SER A 291 18.06 6.71 6.34
C SER A 291 19.29 7.44 6.92
N PHE A 292 19.07 8.27 7.94
CA PHE A 292 20.12 9.00 8.67
C PHE A 292 20.85 8.08 9.67
N ASP A 293 22.17 7.88 9.51
CA ASP A 293 22.98 7.16 10.51
C ASP A 293 23.41 8.10 11.64
N ALA A 294 22.48 8.37 12.55
CA ALA A 294 22.66 9.19 13.74
C ALA A 294 23.22 8.40 14.94
N ALA A 295 23.45 7.09 14.79
CA ALA A 295 23.99 6.22 15.82
C ALA A 295 25.33 6.74 16.39
N ASN A 296 26.16 7.35 15.53
CA ASN A 296 27.45 7.91 15.94
C ASN A 296 27.32 9.10 16.90
N ILE A 297 26.22 9.85 16.83
CA ILE A 297 25.96 11.00 17.71
C ILE A 297 25.54 10.54 19.09
N LEU A 298 24.84 9.41 19.20
CA LEU A 298 24.41 8.86 20.49
C LEU A 298 25.54 8.17 21.27
N LYS A 299 26.54 7.60 20.57
CA LYS A 299 27.63 6.82 21.18
C LYS A 299 28.35 7.54 22.34
N PRO A 300 28.73 8.83 22.24
CA PRO A 300 29.35 9.56 23.34
C PRO A 300 28.46 9.64 24.59
N TYR A 301 27.18 9.98 24.44
CA TYR A 301 26.23 10.10 25.55
C TYR A 301 25.94 8.74 26.20
N LEU A 302 25.81 7.69 25.39
CA LEU A 302 25.67 6.31 25.86
C LEU A 302 26.93 5.77 26.56
N ALA A 303 28.11 6.30 26.25
CA ALA A 303 29.37 5.89 26.87
C ALA A 303 29.67 6.66 28.17
N GLN A 304 29.33 7.95 28.21
CA GLN A 304 29.49 8.80 29.38
C GLN A 304 28.47 8.47 30.48
N GLY A 305 27.25 8.04 30.10
CA GLY A 305 26.20 7.65 31.03
C GLY A 305 25.57 8.82 31.79
N ASN A 306 25.81 10.06 31.34
CA ASN A 306 25.17 11.27 31.85
C ASN A 306 23.69 11.36 31.45
N ILE A 307 23.31 10.72 30.34
CA ILE A 307 21.93 10.58 29.87
C ILE A 307 21.57 9.10 29.84
N ARG A 308 20.39 8.75 30.37
CA ARG A 308 19.79 7.43 30.18
C ARG A 308 18.82 7.46 29.00
N PHE A 309 18.67 6.34 28.30
CA PHE A 309 17.80 6.25 27.13
C PHE A 309 16.77 5.13 27.30
N ILE A 310 15.54 5.40 26.87
CA ILE A 310 14.50 4.40 26.65
C ILE A 310 14.21 4.41 25.15
N GLY A 311 14.43 3.29 24.46
CA GLY A 311 14.09 3.15 23.06
C GLY A 311 12.86 2.27 22.88
N ALA A 312 12.05 2.54 21.85
CA ALA A 312 11.01 1.63 21.38
C ALA A 312 11.26 1.22 19.92
N THR A 313 11.02 -0.05 19.58
CA THR A 313 11.14 -0.57 18.21
C THR A 313 10.31 -1.84 18.03
N THR A 314 10.15 -2.31 16.80
CA THR A 314 9.55 -3.61 16.48
C THR A 314 10.58 -4.74 16.48
N PHE A 315 10.13 -6.00 16.56
CA PHE A 315 11.03 -7.15 16.44
C PHE A 315 11.75 -7.20 15.09
N GLU A 316 11.05 -6.83 14.02
CA GLU A 316 11.57 -6.81 12.66
C GLU A 316 12.72 -5.80 12.53
N GLU A 317 12.48 -4.56 12.96
CA GLU A 317 13.48 -3.48 12.95
C GLU A 317 14.67 -3.77 13.86
N TYR A 318 14.41 -4.37 15.04
CA TYR A 318 15.46 -4.77 15.95
C TYR A 318 16.45 -5.73 15.27
N LYS A 319 15.95 -6.78 14.61
CA LYS A 319 16.80 -7.74 13.88
C LYS A 319 17.47 -7.10 12.66
N LYS A 320 16.74 -6.27 11.92
CA LYS A 320 17.22 -5.68 10.66
C LYS A 320 18.31 -4.63 10.87
N HIS A 321 18.18 -3.79 11.90
CA HIS A 321 19.02 -2.61 12.13
C HIS A 321 19.80 -2.68 13.46
N PHE A 322 19.11 -2.93 14.57
CA PHE A 322 19.69 -2.77 15.91
C PHE A 322 20.71 -3.87 16.26
N GLU A 323 20.37 -5.14 15.99
CA GLU A 323 21.18 -6.32 16.31
C GLU A 323 22.55 -6.30 15.60
N LYS A 324 22.61 -5.73 14.39
CA LYS A 324 23.84 -5.59 13.61
C LYS A 324 24.83 -4.59 14.25
N SER A 325 24.34 -3.63 15.04
CA SER A 325 25.19 -2.63 15.70
C SER A 325 25.74 -3.15 17.03
N LYS A 326 26.90 -3.84 16.97
CA LYS A 326 27.63 -4.31 18.18
C LYS A 326 27.84 -3.23 19.24
N SER A 327 27.94 -1.97 18.80
CA SER A 327 28.21 -0.83 19.69
C SER A 327 27.03 -0.39 20.54
N LEU A 328 25.79 -0.62 20.08
CA LEU A 328 24.55 -0.24 20.76
C LEU A 328 23.95 -1.40 21.54
N VAL A 329 24.03 -2.62 21.02
CA VAL A 329 23.60 -3.85 21.72
C VAL A 329 24.30 -4.01 23.07
N ARG A 330 25.53 -3.50 23.21
CA ARG A 330 26.28 -3.49 24.48
C ARG A 330 25.89 -2.37 25.44
N ARG A 331 24.97 -1.46 25.07
CA ARG A 331 24.49 -0.33 25.88
C ARG A 331 23.01 -0.42 26.22
N PHE A 332 22.23 -1.12 25.40
CA PHE A 332 20.82 -1.37 25.62
C PHE A 332 20.54 -2.78 26.16
N GLN A 333 19.40 -2.93 26.82
CA GLN A 333 18.88 -4.20 27.30
C GLN A 333 17.42 -4.33 26.86
N ASN A 334 17.10 -5.44 26.20
CA ASN A 334 15.75 -5.65 25.68
C ASN A 334 14.75 -5.91 26.81
N VAL A 335 13.58 -5.31 26.67
CA VAL A 335 12.35 -5.56 27.41
C VAL A 335 11.31 -5.98 26.38
N GLU A 336 10.93 -7.24 26.42
CA GLU A 336 9.95 -7.79 25.48
C GLU A 336 8.54 -7.35 25.88
N VAL A 337 7.83 -6.70 24.96
CA VAL A 337 6.46 -6.23 25.17
C VAL A 337 5.53 -7.08 24.31
N LYS A 338 4.80 -7.98 24.96
CA LYS A 338 3.91 -8.94 24.28
C LYS A 338 2.55 -8.34 24.02
N GLU A 339 1.84 -8.87 23.02
CA GLU A 339 0.42 -8.62 22.82
C GLU A 339 -0.34 -9.06 24.10
N PRO A 340 -1.18 -8.20 24.69
CA PRO A 340 -1.93 -8.53 25.89
C PRO A 340 -2.99 -9.58 25.61
N SER A 341 -3.41 -10.30 26.65
CA SER A 341 -4.49 -11.26 26.55
C SER A 341 -5.83 -10.58 26.22
N ILE A 342 -6.85 -11.37 25.86
CA ILE A 342 -8.20 -10.87 25.67
C ILE A 342 -8.69 -10.22 26.98
N GLU A 343 -8.48 -10.88 28.13
CA GLU A 343 -8.89 -10.33 29.44
C GLU A 343 -8.18 -9.02 29.76
N GLU A 344 -6.85 -8.96 29.61
CA GLU A 344 -6.06 -7.73 29.83
C GLU A 344 -6.51 -6.60 28.91
N SER A 345 -6.83 -6.91 27.65
CA SER A 345 -7.32 -5.92 26.68
C SER A 345 -8.68 -5.36 27.06
N VAL A 346 -9.57 -6.18 27.63
CA VAL A 346 -10.86 -5.70 28.17
C VAL A 346 -10.63 -4.73 29.32
N GLU A 347 -9.72 -5.05 30.24
CA GLU A 347 -9.39 -4.17 31.36
C GLU A 347 -8.83 -2.82 30.88
N ILE A 348 -7.96 -2.85 29.86
CA ILE A 348 -7.44 -1.65 29.21
C ILE A 348 -8.59 -0.81 28.65
N LEU A 349 -9.51 -1.41 27.88
CA LEU A 349 -10.64 -0.69 27.29
C LEU A 349 -11.60 -0.12 28.35
N GLU A 350 -11.87 -0.84 29.44
CA GLU A 350 -12.70 -0.35 30.56
C GLU A 350 -12.05 0.85 31.26
N GLY A 351 -10.72 0.86 31.40
CA GLY A 351 -10.00 2.03 31.91
C GLY A 351 -10.06 3.25 30.98
N LEU A 352 -10.13 3.03 29.66
CA LEU A 352 -10.23 4.07 28.64
C LEU A 352 -11.67 4.59 28.43
N LYS A 353 -12.66 3.79 28.81
CA LYS A 353 -14.09 4.00 28.54
C LYS A 353 -14.55 5.43 28.85
N LYS A 354 -14.30 5.93 30.06
CA LYS A 354 -14.77 7.26 30.49
C LYS A 354 -14.25 8.39 29.59
N LYS A 355 -13.01 8.28 29.11
CA LYS A 355 -12.39 9.27 28.24
C LYS A 355 -13.06 9.30 26.87
N TYR A 356 -13.27 8.13 26.26
CA TYR A 356 -13.96 8.02 24.97
C TYR A 356 -15.45 8.38 25.06
N GLU A 357 -16.15 7.99 26.13
CA GLU A 357 -17.53 8.40 26.38
C GLU A 357 -17.67 9.91 26.46
N SER A 358 -16.78 10.58 27.20
CA SER A 358 -16.78 12.04 27.33
C SER A 358 -16.40 12.73 26.02
N PHE A 359 -15.42 12.22 25.28
CA PHE A 359 -14.94 12.82 24.04
C PHE A 359 -15.97 12.75 22.90
N HIS A 360 -16.66 11.61 22.80
CA HIS A 360 -17.68 11.38 21.75
C HIS A 360 -19.09 11.78 22.18
N GLY A 361 -19.36 11.92 23.48
CA GLY A 361 -20.70 12.14 24.01
C GLY A 361 -21.59 10.90 23.89
N VAL A 362 -21.00 9.71 24.00
CA VAL A 362 -21.68 8.41 23.85
C VAL A 362 -21.55 7.59 25.12
N VAL A 363 -22.35 6.52 25.23
CA VAL A 363 -22.24 5.52 26.29
C VAL A 363 -22.10 4.14 25.66
N TYR A 364 -21.04 3.42 26.03
CA TYR A 364 -20.84 2.05 25.56
C TYR A 364 -21.71 1.09 26.37
N GLY A 365 -22.51 0.29 25.68
CA GLY A 365 -23.40 -0.69 26.30
C GLY A 365 -22.66 -1.76 27.10
N LYS A 366 -23.37 -2.49 27.96
CA LYS A 366 -22.79 -3.57 28.77
C LYS A 366 -22.25 -4.69 27.87
N GLY A 367 -21.00 -5.10 28.10
CA GLY A 367 -20.34 -6.17 27.33
C GLY A 367 -20.00 -5.80 25.88
N VAL A 368 -20.08 -4.51 25.52
CA VAL A 368 -19.68 -4.03 24.18
C VAL A 368 -18.17 -3.98 24.03
N LEU A 369 -17.44 -3.63 25.10
CA LEU A 369 -15.97 -3.60 25.08
C LEU A 369 -15.40 -5.02 24.98
N ASP A 370 -15.91 -5.96 25.77
CA ASP A 370 -15.59 -7.39 25.69
C ASP A 370 -15.82 -7.92 24.27
N TYR A 371 -16.97 -7.58 23.70
CA TYR A 371 -17.32 -7.97 22.34
C TYR A 371 -16.37 -7.37 21.31
N ALA A 372 -16.05 -6.07 21.41
CA ALA A 372 -15.12 -5.38 20.51
C ALA A 372 -13.72 -6.02 20.54
N VAL A 373 -13.21 -6.41 21.70
CA VAL A 373 -11.93 -7.13 21.83
C VAL A 373 -12.01 -8.50 21.16
N GLN A 374 -13.07 -9.28 21.43
CA GLN A 374 -13.24 -10.62 20.85
C GLN A 374 -13.35 -10.58 19.32
N VAL A 375 -14.18 -9.70 18.77
CA VAL A 375 -14.37 -9.63 17.31
C VAL A 375 -13.15 -9.03 16.61
N SER A 376 -12.50 -8.03 17.19
CA SER A 376 -11.25 -7.50 16.61
C SER A 376 -10.13 -8.55 16.64
N ALA A 377 -10.00 -9.33 17.72
CA ALA A 377 -9.06 -10.45 17.79
C ALA A 377 -9.33 -11.53 16.74
N LYS A 378 -10.61 -11.79 16.43
CA LYS A 378 -11.02 -12.82 15.47
C LYS A 378 -10.86 -12.37 14.01
N TYR A 379 -11.23 -11.13 13.69
CA TYR A 379 -11.37 -10.66 12.30
C TYR A 379 -10.28 -9.68 11.85
N ILE A 380 -9.58 -8.99 12.77
CA ILE A 380 -8.48 -8.06 12.45
C ILE A 380 -7.15 -8.71 12.88
N ASN A 381 -6.58 -9.51 11.98
CA ASN A 381 -5.36 -10.29 12.27
C ASN A 381 -4.05 -9.55 11.96
N GLU A 382 -4.10 -8.45 11.20
CA GLU A 382 -2.91 -7.68 10.81
C GLU A 382 -2.42 -6.71 11.89
N ARG A 383 -3.22 -6.51 12.93
CA ARG A 383 -2.92 -5.61 14.05
C ARG A 383 -2.99 -6.38 15.36
N CYS A 384 -2.23 -5.91 16.33
CA CYS A 384 -2.22 -6.49 17.68
C CYS A 384 -3.24 -5.81 18.58
N LEU A 385 -3.70 -6.52 19.60
CA LEU A 385 -4.34 -5.94 20.76
C LEU A 385 -3.34 -5.08 21.56
N PRO A 386 -3.82 -4.05 22.29
CA PRO A 386 -5.21 -3.60 22.38
C PRO A 386 -5.60 -2.61 21.26
N ASP A 387 -4.65 -2.15 20.44
CA ASP A 387 -4.82 -1.09 19.43
C ASP A 387 -6.03 -1.29 18.52
N LYS A 388 -6.16 -2.46 17.90
CA LYS A 388 -7.30 -2.77 17.01
C LYS A 388 -8.67 -2.70 17.69
N ALA A 389 -8.75 -2.98 18.99
CA ALA A 389 -10.00 -2.90 19.75
C ALA A 389 -10.30 -1.46 20.15
N ILE A 390 -9.28 -0.68 20.48
CA ILE A 390 -9.39 0.77 20.76
C ILE A 390 -9.87 1.51 19.51
N ASP A 391 -9.27 1.24 18.35
CA ASP A 391 -9.67 1.83 17.06
C ASP A 391 -11.15 1.53 16.74
N LEU A 392 -11.58 0.29 16.96
CA LEU A 392 -12.97 -0.13 16.71
C LEU A 392 -13.99 0.58 17.59
N ILE A 393 -13.70 0.79 18.88
CA ILE A 393 -14.60 1.54 19.78
C ILE A 393 -14.57 3.04 19.51
N ASP A 394 -13.44 3.58 19.08
CA ASP A 394 -13.26 4.99 18.73
C ASP A 394 -14.05 5.34 17.47
N GLU A 395 -13.91 4.54 16.41
CA GLU A 395 -14.69 4.67 15.18
C GLU A 395 -16.20 4.52 15.45
N ALA A 396 -16.61 3.58 16.30
CA ALA A 396 -18.02 3.42 16.67
C ALA A 396 -18.57 4.63 17.45
N GLY A 397 -17.76 5.22 18.33
CA GLY A 397 -18.09 6.45 19.04
C GLY A 397 -18.24 7.63 18.08
N ALA A 398 -17.26 7.83 17.19
CA ALA A 398 -17.28 8.86 16.17
C ALA A 398 -18.47 8.70 15.20
N TYR A 399 -18.76 7.47 14.76
CA TYR A 399 -19.90 7.19 13.90
C TYR A 399 -21.21 7.59 14.57
N ARG A 400 -21.40 7.23 15.85
CA ARG A 400 -22.61 7.59 16.62
C ARG A 400 -22.73 9.10 16.82
N LYS A 401 -21.62 9.82 16.94
CA LYS A 401 -21.59 11.29 17.02
C LYS A 401 -22.08 11.94 15.72
N ILE A 402 -21.69 11.38 14.57
CA ILE A 402 -22.11 11.86 13.24
C ILE A 402 -23.55 11.40 12.91
N HIS A 403 -23.96 10.23 13.41
CA HIS A 403 -25.26 9.60 13.16
C HIS A 403 -26.01 9.39 14.48
N PRO A 404 -26.52 10.47 15.11
CA PRO A 404 -27.21 10.38 16.38
C PRO A 404 -28.54 9.64 16.24
N LEU A 405 -28.89 8.87 17.27
CA LEU A 405 -30.19 8.25 17.42
C LEU A 405 -31.23 9.31 17.79
N SER A 406 -32.51 9.02 17.52
CA SER A 406 -33.65 9.89 17.89
C SER A 406 -33.83 10.09 19.41
N GLN A 407 -33.01 9.45 20.23
CA GLN A 407 -32.99 9.59 21.70
C GLN A 407 -31.88 10.52 22.17
N LYS A 408 -32.06 11.16 23.33
CA LYS A 408 -31.07 12.09 23.90
C LYS A 408 -29.74 11.42 24.25
N ARG A 409 -29.78 10.21 24.82
CA ARG A 409 -28.57 9.46 25.20
C ARG A 409 -28.09 8.65 24.02
N GLN A 410 -26.90 8.97 23.53
CA GLN A 410 -26.29 8.24 22.43
C GLN A 410 -25.61 6.99 22.97
N THR A 411 -25.95 5.83 22.42
CA THR A 411 -25.41 4.54 22.86
C THR A 411 -24.72 3.80 21.72
N VAL A 412 -23.62 3.12 22.04
CA VAL A 412 -22.91 2.20 21.15
C VAL A 412 -23.24 0.78 21.61
N GLY A 413 -23.81 -0.01 20.69
CA GLY A 413 -24.15 -1.43 20.91
C GLY A 413 -23.34 -2.35 20.00
N LYS A 414 -23.49 -3.66 20.16
CA LYS A 414 -22.77 -4.68 19.39
C LYS A 414 -23.04 -4.58 17.88
N ASP A 415 -24.29 -4.33 17.49
CA ASP A 415 -24.68 -4.18 16.07
C ASP A 415 -23.91 -3.07 15.35
N LEU A 416 -23.59 -1.98 16.07
CA LEU A 416 -22.79 -0.89 15.51
C LEU A 416 -21.32 -1.29 15.37
N ILE A 417 -20.78 -2.03 16.34
CA ILE A 417 -19.43 -2.60 16.24
C ILE A 417 -19.31 -3.49 15.00
N ASP A 418 -20.31 -4.33 14.72
CA ASP A 418 -20.32 -5.20 13.54
C ASP A 418 -20.39 -4.39 12.23
N GLU A 419 -21.17 -3.29 12.21
CA GLU A 419 -21.24 -2.40 11.05
C GLU A 419 -19.90 -1.72 10.76
N ILE A 420 -19.19 -1.28 11.79
CA ILE A 420 -17.87 -0.67 11.65
C ILE A 420 -16.84 -1.72 11.22
N LEU A 421 -16.84 -2.88 11.88
CA LEU A 421 -15.96 -4.00 11.54
C LEU A 421 -16.12 -4.43 10.08
N THR A 422 -17.36 -4.51 9.59
CA THR A 422 -17.68 -4.77 8.18
C THR A 422 -17.01 -3.75 7.24
N LYS A 423 -17.04 -2.47 7.60
CA LYS A 423 -16.44 -1.40 6.79
C LYS A 423 -14.91 -1.48 6.80
N ILE A 424 -14.29 -1.72 7.97
CA ILE A 424 -12.83 -1.85 8.12
C ILE A 424 -12.32 -3.10 7.39
N CYS A 425 -12.88 -4.27 7.71
CA CYS A 425 -12.40 -5.55 7.19
C CYS A 425 -12.90 -5.87 5.76
N ARG A 426 -13.81 -5.05 5.21
CA ARG A 426 -14.50 -5.30 3.92
C ARG A 426 -15.16 -6.69 3.86
N ILE A 427 -15.59 -7.19 5.01
CA ILE A 427 -16.36 -8.44 5.11
C ILE A 427 -17.83 -8.07 4.91
N PRO A 428 -18.59 -8.71 4.01
CA PRO A 428 -19.99 -8.35 3.77
C PRO A 428 -20.84 -8.39 5.05
N LYS A 429 -21.71 -7.38 5.24
CA LYS A 429 -22.64 -7.23 6.39
C LYS A 429 -23.57 -8.44 6.59
N GLN A 430 -23.71 -9.28 5.56
CA GLN A 430 -24.41 -10.56 5.59
C GLN A 430 -23.76 -11.62 6.48
N THR A 431 -22.81 -11.25 7.35
CA THR A 431 -22.24 -12.09 8.41
C THR A 431 -22.88 -11.86 9.78
N VAL A 432 -23.96 -11.06 9.84
CA VAL A 432 -24.86 -11.00 11.00
C VAL A 432 -25.87 -12.14 10.85
N GLU A 433 -25.93 -13.02 11.86
CA GLU A 433 -26.44 -14.41 11.81
C GLU A 433 -27.81 -14.63 11.13
N SER A 434 -28.71 -13.64 11.10
CA SER A 434 -30.09 -13.83 10.61
C SER A 434 -30.24 -13.76 9.09
N ASP A 435 -29.62 -12.78 8.41
CA ASP A 435 -29.73 -12.62 6.95
C ASP A 435 -28.86 -13.65 6.20
N GLU A 436 -27.78 -14.11 6.84
CA GLU A 436 -26.89 -15.13 6.28
C GLU A 436 -27.60 -16.47 6.09
N MET A 437 -28.45 -16.86 7.04
CA MET A 437 -29.16 -18.14 7.02
C MET A 437 -30.17 -18.24 5.88
N GLU A 438 -30.98 -17.20 5.63
CA GLU A 438 -31.88 -17.19 4.47
C GLU A 438 -31.11 -17.18 3.14
N GLY A 439 -30.02 -16.41 3.10
CA GLY A 439 -29.10 -16.34 1.96
C GLY A 439 -28.51 -17.71 1.61
N LEU A 440 -28.06 -18.47 2.61
CA LEU A 440 -27.51 -19.82 2.48
C LEU A 440 -28.58 -20.87 2.14
N ALA A 441 -29.77 -20.76 2.72
CA ALA A 441 -30.88 -21.68 2.45
C ALA A 441 -31.28 -21.66 0.96
N THR A 442 -31.26 -20.48 0.35
CA THR A 442 -31.66 -20.29 -1.06
C THR A 442 -30.48 -20.29 -2.04
N LEU A 443 -29.23 -20.40 -1.58
CA LEU A 443 -28.01 -20.35 -2.40
C LEU A 443 -28.02 -21.37 -3.54
N GLU A 444 -28.38 -22.62 -3.25
CA GLU A 444 -28.41 -23.70 -4.25
C GLU A 444 -29.34 -23.38 -5.42
N LYS A 445 -30.56 -22.95 -5.11
CA LYS A 445 -31.56 -22.56 -6.11
C LYS A 445 -31.06 -21.39 -6.97
N ARG A 446 -30.40 -20.40 -6.36
CA ARG A 446 -29.84 -19.24 -7.09
C ARG A 446 -28.68 -19.67 -7.99
N MET A 447 -27.81 -20.56 -7.53
CA MET A 447 -26.71 -21.09 -8.35
C MET A 447 -27.22 -21.94 -9.53
N LEU A 448 -28.18 -22.85 -9.29
CA LEU A 448 -28.79 -23.69 -10.34
C LEU A 448 -29.54 -22.86 -11.41
N SER A 449 -30.01 -21.65 -11.07
CA SER A 449 -30.62 -20.75 -12.04
C SER A 449 -29.62 -20.12 -13.03
N GLN A 450 -28.33 -20.14 -12.70
CA GLN A 450 -27.26 -19.51 -13.49
C GLN A 450 -26.28 -20.52 -14.12
N VAL A 451 -26.18 -21.72 -13.54
CA VAL A 451 -25.30 -22.81 -13.95
C VAL A 451 -26.15 -23.98 -14.47
N TYR A 452 -25.92 -24.39 -15.71
CA TYR A 452 -26.73 -25.43 -16.36
C TYR A 452 -25.97 -26.76 -16.48
N GLY A 453 -26.67 -27.88 -16.27
CA GLY A 453 -26.15 -29.24 -16.52
C GLY A 453 -25.10 -29.74 -15.52
N GLN A 454 -24.92 -29.03 -14.41
CA GLN A 454 -23.88 -29.33 -13.40
C GLN A 454 -24.48 -29.37 -11.99
N ASP A 455 -25.70 -29.87 -11.87
CA ASP A 455 -26.52 -29.80 -10.65
C ASP A 455 -25.85 -30.51 -9.46
N ALA A 456 -25.26 -31.68 -9.70
CA ALA A 456 -24.51 -32.42 -8.69
C ALA A 456 -23.28 -31.63 -8.19
N ALA A 457 -22.56 -30.97 -9.10
CA ALA A 457 -21.40 -30.15 -8.76
C ALA A 457 -21.82 -28.92 -7.93
N VAL A 458 -22.90 -28.24 -8.33
CA VAL A 458 -23.48 -27.12 -7.57
C VAL A 458 -23.88 -27.58 -6.16
N THR A 459 -24.56 -28.71 -6.04
CA THR A 459 -25.00 -29.27 -4.76
C THR A 459 -23.81 -29.54 -3.83
N GLN A 460 -22.73 -30.15 -4.35
CA GLN A 460 -21.53 -30.43 -3.57
C GLN A 460 -20.82 -29.15 -3.09
N VAL A 461 -20.68 -28.15 -3.97
CA VAL A 461 -20.09 -26.85 -3.63
C VAL A 461 -20.90 -26.15 -2.56
N VAL A 462 -22.22 -26.09 -2.71
CA VAL A 462 -23.11 -25.45 -1.74
C VAL A 462 -23.07 -26.17 -0.40
N ASN A 463 -23.03 -27.51 -0.39
CA ASN A 463 -22.90 -28.26 0.84
C ASN A 463 -21.58 -27.98 1.55
N ALA A 464 -20.45 -27.92 0.83
CA ALA A 464 -19.16 -27.56 1.44
C ALA A 464 -19.21 -26.17 2.10
N VAL A 465 -19.85 -25.19 1.45
CA VAL A 465 -20.04 -23.85 2.02
C VAL A 465 -20.97 -23.88 3.23
N LYS A 466 -22.08 -24.62 3.18
CA LYS A 466 -23.01 -24.79 4.32
C LYS A 466 -22.32 -25.45 5.53
N PHE A 467 -21.51 -26.48 5.32
CA PHE A 467 -20.72 -27.13 6.38
C PHE A 467 -19.79 -26.15 7.08
N SER A 468 -19.10 -25.32 6.29
CA SER A 468 -18.23 -24.27 6.80
C SER A 468 -18.97 -23.24 7.65
N ARG A 469 -20.08 -22.73 7.14
CA ARG A 469 -20.89 -21.70 7.81
C ARG A 469 -21.61 -22.21 9.04
N ALA A 470 -21.88 -23.52 9.13
CA ALA A 470 -22.40 -24.16 10.32
C ALA A 470 -21.37 -24.31 11.46
N GLY A 471 -20.12 -23.86 11.27
CA GLY A 471 -19.05 -23.98 12.28
C GLY A 471 -18.58 -25.43 12.48
N LEU A 472 -18.83 -26.31 11.50
CA LEU A 472 -18.45 -27.72 11.55
C LEU A 472 -17.04 -27.97 10.96
N ILE A 473 -16.25 -26.91 10.83
CA ILE A 473 -14.87 -26.93 10.34
C ILE A 473 -13.96 -26.43 11.45
N GLU A 474 -12.77 -27.02 11.58
CA GLU A 474 -11.74 -26.56 12.51
C GLU A 474 -11.34 -25.11 12.19
N ASP A 475 -11.23 -24.26 13.23
CA ASP A 475 -10.88 -22.83 13.10
C ASP A 475 -9.53 -22.57 12.39
N SER A 476 -8.65 -23.56 12.32
CA SER A 476 -7.35 -23.47 11.66
C SER A 476 -7.38 -23.80 10.17
N LYS A 477 -8.55 -24.08 9.57
CA LYS A 477 -8.67 -24.47 8.16
C LYS A 477 -9.42 -23.43 7.33
N PRO A 478 -9.18 -23.35 6.01
CA PRO A 478 -9.97 -22.53 5.11
C PRO A 478 -11.45 -22.95 5.12
N LEU A 479 -12.35 -22.05 4.69
CA LEU A 479 -13.79 -22.34 4.66
C LEU A 479 -14.10 -23.58 3.83
N ALA A 480 -13.44 -23.74 2.68
CA ALA A 480 -13.48 -24.97 1.91
C ALA A 480 -12.28 -25.01 0.96
N SER A 481 -11.78 -26.21 0.68
CA SER A 481 -10.73 -26.49 -0.31
C SER A 481 -11.24 -27.53 -1.29
N LEU A 482 -11.67 -27.08 -2.48
CA LEU A 482 -12.36 -27.91 -3.46
C LEU A 482 -11.52 -28.10 -4.71
N LEU A 483 -11.48 -29.32 -5.23
CA LEU A 483 -10.86 -29.63 -6.53
C LEU A 483 -11.94 -29.93 -7.57
N PHE A 484 -12.08 -29.07 -8.57
CA PHE A 484 -13.02 -29.19 -9.67
C PHE A 484 -12.38 -29.94 -10.83
N VAL A 485 -12.92 -31.10 -11.17
CA VAL A 485 -12.33 -31.99 -12.17
C VAL A 485 -13.32 -32.25 -13.29
N GLY A 486 -12.87 -32.11 -14.54
CA GLY A 486 -13.66 -32.42 -15.72
C GLY A 486 -13.08 -31.82 -16.99
N PRO A 487 -13.74 -31.97 -18.16
CA PRO A 487 -13.27 -31.42 -19.43
C PRO A 487 -13.18 -29.89 -19.44
N THR A 488 -12.53 -29.35 -20.47
CA THR A 488 -12.50 -27.90 -20.75
C THR A 488 -13.90 -27.41 -21.14
N GLY A 489 -14.25 -26.19 -20.74
CA GLY A 489 -15.48 -25.53 -21.20
C GLY A 489 -16.80 -26.02 -20.56
N VAL A 490 -16.77 -26.93 -19.58
CA VAL A 490 -17.98 -27.46 -18.89
C VAL A 490 -18.49 -26.58 -17.73
N GLY A 491 -17.85 -25.43 -17.45
CA GLY A 491 -18.36 -24.47 -16.46
C GLY A 491 -17.68 -24.47 -15.09
N LYS A 492 -16.52 -25.13 -14.91
CA LYS A 492 -15.73 -25.11 -13.66
C LYS A 492 -15.52 -23.69 -13.10
N THR A 493 -14.95 -22.81 -13.92
CA THR A 493 -14.72 -21.39 -13.59
C THR A 493 -16.02 -20.60 -13.41
N GLU A 494 -17.10 -20.99 -14.10
CA GLU A 494 -18.41 -20.30 -14.00
C GLU A 494 -19.08 -20.56 -12.64
N ILE A 495 -18.96 -21.78 -12.10
CA ILE A 495 -19.41 -22.08 -10.73
C ILE A 495 -18.67 -21.23 -9.71
N ALA A 496 -17.35 -21.12 -9.80
CA ALA A 496 -16.55 -20.28 -8.89
C ALA A 496 -16.94 -18.79 -8.96
N LYS A 497 -17.14 -18.26 -10.17
CA LYS A 497 -17.62 -16.88 -10.39
C LYS A 497 -19.01 -16.65 -9.81
N THR A 498 -19.93 -17.59 -10.06
CA THR A 498 -21.30 -17.51 -9.57
C THR A 498 -21.32 -17.58 -8.05
N LEU A 499 -20.54 -18.49 -7.45
CA LEU A 499 -20.42 -18.60 -6.00
C LEU A 499 -19.94 -17.29 -5.36
N ALA A 500 -18.86 -16.69 -5.89
CA ALA A 500 -18.34 -15.43 -5.38
C ALA A 500 -19.40 -14.31 -5.43
N LYS A 501 -20.11 -14.21 -6.55
CA LYS A 501 -21.20 -13.23 -6.75
C LYS A 501 -22.36 -13.45 -5.78
N GLU A 502 -22.81 -14.70 -5.61
CA GLU A 502 -23.94 -15.04 -4.73
C GLU A 502 -23.62 -14.90 -3.24
N LEU A 503 -22.35 -15.04 -2.85
CA LEU A 503 -21.85 -14.78 -1.51
C LEU A 503 -21.47 -13.31 -1.27
N GLY A 504 -21.51 -12.46 -2.31
CA GLY A 504 -21.11 -11.06 -2.21
C GLY A 504 -19.61 -10.85 -1.92
N VAL A 505 -18.75 -11.83 -2.23
CA VAL A 505 -17.30 -11.78 -2.00
C VAL A 505 -16.53 -11.63 -3.31
N LYS A 506 -15.28 -11.15 -3.22
CA LYS A 506 -14.43 -10.99 -4.41
C LYS A 506 -14.00 -12.37 -4.94
N LEU A 507 -13.91 -12.50 -6.27
CA LEU A 507 -13.19 -13.59 -6.92
C LEU A 507 -11.73 -13.18 -7.14
N VAL A 508 -10.80 -13.88 -6.49
CA VAL A 508 -9.37 -13.77 -6.73
C VAL A 508 -8.96 -14.93 -7.62
N ARG A 509 -8.33 -14.67 -8.77
CA ARG A 509 -8.02 -15.71 -9.75
C ARG A 509 -6.55 -15.71 -10.12
N PHE A 510 -5.94 -16.88 -10.10
CA PHE A 510 -4.60 -17.13 -10.62
C PHE A 510 -4.64 -18.29 -11.62
N ASP A 511 -3.99 -18.11 -12.76
CA ASP A 511 -3.81 -19.16 -13.78
C ASP A 511 -2.52 -19.91 -13.50
N MET A 512 -2.62 -21.18 -13.09
CA MET A 512 -1.45 -21.97 -12.68
C MET A 512 -0.52 -22.34 -13.84
N SER A 513 -0.97 -22.19 -15.09
CA SER A 513 -0.10 -22.34 -16.26
C SER A 513 0.99 -21.26 -16.32
N GLU A 514 0.77 -20.08 -15.73
CA GLU A 514 1.80 -19.02 -15.59
C GLU A 514 2.86 -19.36 -14.54
N TYR A 515 2.57 -20.30 -13.64
CA TYR A 515 3.40 -20.68 -12.50
C TYR A 515 3.97 -22.10 -12.59
N GLY A 516 4.20 -22.59 -13.81
CA GLY A 516 4.86 -23.87 -14.06
C GLY A 516 6.37 -23.85 -13.76
N GLU A 517 6.99 -22.67 -13.74
CA GLU A 517 8.43 -22.49 -13.53
C GLU A 517 8.76 -21.91 -12.16
N LYS A 518 9.91 -22.32 -11.61
CA LYS A 518 10.35 -21.92 -10.26
C LYS A 518 10.46 -20.40 -10.06
N HIS A 519 10.87 -19.66 -11.09
CA HIS A 519 10.99 -18.21 -11.01
C HIS A 519 9.62 -17.50 -10.96
N SER A 520 8.57 -18.09 -11.55
CA SER A 520 7.20 -17.60 -11.44
C SER A 520 6.62 -17.85 -10.06
N VAL A 521 6.93 -19.00 -9.44
CA VAL A 521 6.52 -19.32 -8.05
C VAL A 521 7.01 -18.25 -7.07
N ALA A 522 8.25 -17.77 -7.26
CA ALA A 522 8.81 -16.70 -6.45
C ALA A 522 7.98 -15.41 -6.50
N LYS A 523 7.30 -15.10 -7.62
CA LYS A 523 6.37 -13.96 -7.68
C LYS A 523 5.08 -14.20 -6.90
N LEU A 524 4.59 -15.44 -6.87
CA LEU A 524 3.34 -15.79 -6.19
C LEU A 524 3.48 -15.75 -4.66
N ILE A 525 4.60 -16.26 -4.13
CA ILE A 525 4.84 -16.43 -2.70
C ILE A 525 5.75 -15.33 -2.12
N GLY A 526 6.69 -14.83 -2.94
CA GLY A 526 7.76 -13.91 -2.53
C GLY A 526 9.13 -14.50 -2.85
N ALA A 527 10.04 -13.69 -3.40
CA ALA A 527 11.39 -14.14 -3.74
C ALA A 527 12.22 -14.38 -2.48
N PRO A 528 13.11 -15.40 -2.41
CA PRO A 528 13.98 -15.59 -1.26
C PRO A 528 15.01 -14.44 -1.11
N ALA A 529 15.58 -14.29 0.09
CA ALA A 529 16.56 -13.24 0.39
C ALA A 529 17.76 -13.27 -0.57
N GLY A 530 18.08 -12.11 -1.15
CA GLY A 530 19.18 -11.95 -2.12
C GLY A 530 18.78 -12.03 -3.60
N TYR A 531 17.49 -12.23 -3.92
CA TYR A 531 16.97 -12.20 -5.29
C TYR A 531 16.21 -10.89 -5.58
N VAL A 532 16.21 -10.46 -6.84
CA VAL A 532 15.43 -9.29 -7.30
C VAL A 532 13.95 -9.54 -7.02
N GLY A 533 13.28 -8.57 -6.38
CA GLY A 533 11.89 -8.71 -5.93
C GLY A 533 11.74 -9.28 -4.51
N TYR A 534 12.82 -9.43 -3.73
CA TYR A 534 12.71 -9.78 -2.30
C TYR A 534 11.90 -8.75 -1.50
N GLU A 535 12.02 -7.47 -1.84
CA GLU A 535 11.25 -6.40 -1.19
C GLU A 535 9.80 -6.32 -1.71
N GLU A 536 9.47 -7.05 -2.77
CA GLU A 536 8.10 -7.20 -3.26
C GLU A 536 7.47 -8.44 -2.61
N GLY A 537 6.38 -8.27 -1.86
CA GLY A 537 5.65 -9.38 -1.27
C GLY A 537 5.08 -10.34 -2.31
N GLY A 538 4.69 -11.54 -1.87
CA GLY A 538 4.00 -12.50 -2.74
C GLY A 538 2.68 -11.96 -3.28
N LEU A 539 2.41 -12.16 -4.58
CA LEU A 539 1.14 -11.77 -5.19
C LEU A 539 -0.06 -12.44 -4.51
N LEU A 540 0.07 -13.71 -4.10
CA LEU A 540 -1.00 -14.43 -3.42
C LEU A 540 -1.20 -13.91 -2.00
N THR A 541 -0.13 -13.77 -1.23
CA THR A 541 -0.21 -13.30 0.16
C THR A 541 -0.81 -11.89 0.22
N GLU A 542 -0.37 -10.98 -0.65
CA GLU A 542 -0.91 -9.62 -0.75
C GLU A 542 -2.37 -9.59 -1.22
N ALA A 543 -2.76 -10.45 -2.17
CA ALA A 543 -4.15 -10.53 -2.63
C ALA A 543 -5.10 -10.98 -1.51
N ILE A 544 -4.69 -11.97 -0.72
CA ILE A 544 -5.49 -12.48 0.40
C ILE A 544 -5.52 -11.48 1.56
N ARG A 545 -4.41 -10.83 1.89
CA ARG A 545 -4.38 -9.75 2.90
C ARG A 545 -5.33 -8.60 2.54
N LYS A 546 -5.35 -8.17 1.28
CA LYS A 546 -6.26 -7.11 0.79
C LYS A 546 -7.72 -7.54 0.71
N THR A 547 -7.97 -8.84 0.58
CA THR A 547 -9.32 -9.41 0.49
C THR A 547 -9.42 -10.71 1.30
N PRO A 548 -9.50 -10.60 2.65
CA PRO A 548 -9.44 -11.76 3.54
C PRO A 548 -10.68 -12.67 3.44
N SER A 549 -11.79 -12.16 2.89
CA SER A 549 -12.94 -12.97 2.50
C SER A 549 -13.12 -12.96 0.99
N CYS A 550 -12.77 -14.07 0.35
CA CYS A 550 -12.86 -14.22 -1.10
C CYS A 550 -13.07 -15.68 -1.51
N VAL A 551 -13.48 -15.87 -2.76
CA VAL A 551 -13.30 -17.13 -3.47
C VAL A 551 -11.95 -17.05 -4.20
N LEU A 552 -11.00 -17.89 -3.81
CA LEU A 552 -9.70 -18.03 -4.47
C LEU A 552 -9.79 -19.13 -5.52
N LEU A 553 -9.65 -18.77 -6.80
CA LEU A 553 -9.66 -19.68 -7.92
C LEU A 553 -8.25 -19.89 -8.47
N LEU A 554 -7.75 -21.12 -8.39
CA LEU A 554 -6.49 -21.58 -8.97
C LEU A 554 -6.82 -22.44 -10.20
N ASP A 555 -6.77 -21.81 -11.38
CA ASP A 555 -7.14 -22.49 -12.64
C ASP A 555 -5.98 -23.40 -13.12
N GLU A 556 -6.31 -24.58 -13.64
CA GLU A 556 -5.37 -25.55 -14.23
C GLU A 556 -4.23 -26.00 -13.30
N ILE A 557 -4.58 -26.37 -12.06
CA ILE A 557 -3.61 -26.69 -11.00
C ILE A 557 -2.59 -27.78 -11.39
N GLU A 558 -2.95 -28.72 -12.27
CA GLU A 558 -2.04 -29.76 -12.79
C GLU A 558 -0.83 -29.21 -13.56
N LYS A 559 -0.87 -27.93 -13.97
CA LYS A 559 0.23 -27.23 -14.66
C LYS A 559 1.16 -26.49 -13.71
N ALA A 560 0.80 -26.37 -12.44
CA ALA A 560 1.59 -25.67 -11.44
C ALA A 560 2.90 -26.39 -11.12
N HIS A 561 3.91 -25.62 -10.73
CA HIS A 561 5.15 -26.17 -10.17
C HIS A 561 4.90 -26.91 -8.83
N PRO A 562 5.64 -27.99 -8.52
CA PRO A 562 5.50 -28.75 -7.26
C PRO A 562 5.54 -27.90 -5.97
N ASP A 563 6.34 -26.85 -5.92
CA ASP A 563 6.43 -25.95 -4.75
C ASP A 563 5.09 -25.28 -4.40
N ILE A 564 4.20 -25.07 -5.39
CA ILE A 564 2.84 -24.55 -5.14
C ILE A 564 2.00 -25.57 -4.40
N TYR A 565 2.15 -26.87 -4.69
CA TYR A 565 1.44 -27.92 -3.94
C TYR A 565 1.85 -27.94 -2.48
N SER A 566 3.15 -27.83 -2.20
CA SER A 566 3.67 -27.75 -0.81
C SER A 566 3.10 -26.54 -0.08
N MET A 567 3.03 -25.38 -0.75
CA MET A 567 2.40 -24.17 -0.22
C MET A 567 0.91 -24.39 0.06
N LEU A 568 0.16 -25.00 -0.87
CA LEU A 568 -1.27 -25.25 -0.70
C LEU A 568 -1.54 -26.24 0.43
N LEU A 569 -0.68 -27.24 0.64
CA LEU A 569 -0.79 -28.14 1.79
C LEU A 569 -0.72 -27.38 3.13
N GLN A 570 0.21 -26.43 3.25
CA GLN A 570 0.31 -25.56 4.43
C GLN A 570 -0.95 -24.71 4.60
N VAL A 571 -1.44 -24.11 3.52
CA VAL A 571 -2.65 -23.28 3.54
C VAL A 571 -3.88 -24.10 3.94
N MET A 572 -4.03 -25.33 3.44
CA MET A 572 -5.17 -26.19 3.76
C MET A 572 -5.15 -26.70 5.21
N ASP A 573 -3.98 -26.81 5.84
CA ASP A 573 -3.84 -27.24 7.25
C ASP A 573 -4.02 -26.13 8.27
N TYR A 574 -3.36 -25.00 8.00
CA TYR A 574 -3.16 -23.93 8.98
C TYR A 574 -3.84 -22.62 8.59
N ALA A 575 -4.52 -22.60 7.44
CA ALA A 575 -5.20 -21.43 6.89
C ALA A 575 -4.31 -20.18 6.87
N THR A 576 -2.99 -20.36 6.78
CA THR A 576 -2.04 -19.27 6.88
C THR A 576 -0.90 -19.50 5.90
N LEU A 577 -0.48 -18.43 5.23
CA LEU A 577 0.71 -18.40 4.39
C LEU A 577 1.57 -17.23 4.82
N THR A 578 2.87 -17.49 5.03
CA THR A 578 3.83 -16.44 5.39
C THR A 578 4.68 -16.13 4.17
N ASP A 579 4.82 -14.85 3.83
CA ASP A 579 5.71 -14.43 2.77
C ASP A 579 7.18 -14.38 3.22
N ASN A 580 8.06 -14.04 2.28
CA ASN A 580 9.50 -13.86 2.50
C ASN A 580 9.87 -12.74 3.48
N GLN A 581 8.97 -11.79 3.76
CA GLN A 581 9.16 -10.70 4.72
C GLN A 581 8.61 -11.06 6.11
N GLY A 582 8.02 -12.25 6.28
CA GLY A 582 7.41 -12.66 7.54
C GLY A 582 5.97 -12.17 7.70
N ARG A 583 5.38 -11.53 6.68
CA ARG A 583 3.98 -11.10 6.70
C ARG A 583 3.07 -12.30 6.48
N LYS A 584 2.03 -12.41 7.29
CA LYS A 584 1.09 -13.53 7.26
C LYS A 584 -0.19 -13.16 6.51
N ALA A 585 -0.60 -14.01 5.58
CA ALA A 585 -1.90 -13.98 4.93
C ALA A 585 -2.82 -15.04 5.55
N ASP A 586 -4.04 -14.63 5.91
CA ASP A 586 -5.04 -15.47 6.57
C ASP A 586 -6.10 -15.97 5.57
N PHE A 587 -6.26 -17.29 5.49
CA PHE A 587 -7.15 -18.01 4.60
C PHE A 587 -8.38 -18.58 5.32
N ARG A 588 -8.57 -18.35 6.62
CA ARG A 588 -9.70 -18.92 7.39
C ARG A 588 -11.06 -18.53 6.82
N ASN A 589 -11.16 -17.35 6.20
CA ASN A 589 -12.37 -16.84 5.56
C ASN A 589 -12.37 -16.99 4.01
N VAL A 590 -11.49 -17.84 3.47
CA VAL A 590 -11.30 -18.05 2.03
C VAL A 590 -11.87 -19.39 1.59
N ILE A 591 -12.61 -19.39 0.48
CA ILE A 591 -13.01 -20.62 -0.23
C ILE A 591 -12.00 -20.84 -1.35
N ILE A 592 -11.21 -21.91 -1.27
CA ILE A 592 -10.18 -22.28 -2.24
C ILE A 592 -10.80 -23.25 -3.25
N ILE A 593 -10.81 -22.85 -4.52
CA ILE A 593 -11.26 -23.67 -5.64
C ILE A 593 -10.09 -23.87 -6.58
N MET A 594 -9.73 -25.12 -6.83
CA MET A 594 -8.71 -25.51 -7.80
C MET A 594 -9.40 -26.18 -8.97
N THR A 595 -9.08 -25.80 -10.21
CA THR A 595 -9.65 -26.46 -11.39
C THR A 595 -8.60 -27.34 -12.05
N SER A 596 -9.02 -28.51 -12.54
CA SER A 596 -8.17 -29.43 -13.26
C SER A 596 -8.86 -30.04 -14.46
N ASN A 597 -8.10 -30.23 -15.54
CA ASN A 597 -8.52 -30.99 -16.72
C ASN A 597 -8.12 -32.47 -16.62
N ALA A 598 -7.62 -32.93 -15.47
CA ALA A 598 -7.29 -34.33 -15.22
C ALA A 598 -8.49 -35.24 -15.58
N GLY A 599 -8.21 -36.28 -16.37
CA GLY A 599 -9.22 -37.25 -16.84
C GLY A 599 -9.87 -36.90 -18.18
N ALA A 600 -9.78 -35.65 -18.68
CA ALA A 600 -10.47 -35.23 -19.91
C ALA A 600 -10.07 -36.05 -21.16
N SER A 601 -8.79 -36.42 -21.30
CA SER A 601 -8.27 -37.19 -22.45
C SER A 601 -8.71 -38.65 -22.48
N ARG A 602 -8.97 -39.25 -21.31
CA ARG A 602 -9.48 -40.64 -21.22
C ARG A 602 -10.99 -40.72 -21.42
N MET A 603 -11.71 -39.64 -21.15
CA MET A 603 -13.14 -39.55 -21.43
C MET A 603 -13.42 -39.56 -22.95
N GLY A 604 -12.53 -38.99 -23.77
CA GLY A 604 -12.72 -38.80 -25.23
C GLY A 604 -12.76 -40.06 -26.09
N LYS A 605 -12.33 -41.22 -25.57
CA LYS A 605 -12.42 -42.48 -26.30
C LYS A 605 -13.71 -43.19 -25.94
N ALA A 606 -14.73 -43.06 -26.78
CA ALA A 606 -15.81 -44.04 -26.79
C ALA A 606 -15.16 -45.43 -27.01
N GLY A 607 -15.32 -46.35 -26.05
CA GLY A 607 -14.84 -47.70 -26.22
C GLY A 607 -15.44 -48.32 -27.48
N ILE A 608 -14.60 -48.84 -28.37
CA ILE A 608 -15.06 -49.66 -29.49
C ILE A 608 -15.50 -51.00 -28.88
N GLY A 609 -16.80 -51.13 -28.57
CA GLY A 609 -17.37 -52.35 -27.99
C GLY A 609 -18.85 -52.19 -27.61
N PHE A 610 -19.61 -53.29 -27.68
CA PHE A 610 -21.06 -53.39 -27.46
C PHE A 610 -21.53 -53.18 -26.00
N GLN A 611 -20.83 -52.34 -25.24
CA GLN A 611 -21.27 -51.86 -23.94
C GLN A 611 -21.28 -50.34 -23.98
N SER A 612 -22.48 -49.76 -23.92
CA SER A 612 -22.67 -48.36 -23.60
C SER A 612 -22.14 -48.10 -22.18
N THR A 613 -20.83 -47.88 -22.05
CA THR A 613 -20.24 -47.50 -20.77
C THR A 613 -20.55 -46.03 -20.54
N ASP A 614 -21.52 -45.78 -19.68
CA ASP A 614 -21.49 -44.62 -18.78
C ASP A 614 -20.04 -44.48 -18.29
N VAL A 615 -19.39 -43.36 -18.63
CA VAL A 615 -18.04 -43.07 -18.13
C VAL A 615 -18.19 -42.85 -16.64
N SER A 616 -17.92 -43.87 -15.83
CA SER A 616 -18.20 -43.83 -14.40
C SER A 616 -17.30 -42.79 -13.70
N ASN A 617 -17.83 -42.19 -12.64
CA ASN A 617 -17.06 -41.34 -11.72
C ASN A 617 -15.74 -42.00 -11.26
N ASP A 618 -15.67 -43.34 -11.23
CA ASP A 618 -14.47 -44.07 -10.83
C ASP A 618 -13.30 -43.83 -11.79
N THR A 619 -13.57 -43.75 -13.10
CA THR A 619 -12.52 -43.52 -14.12
C THR A 619 -11.91 -42.12 -13.97
N LEU A 620 -12.73 -41.14 -13.62
CA LEU A 620 -12.31 -39.77 -13.36
C LEU A 620 -11.53 -39.68 -12.04
N MET A 621 -11.99 -40.36 -11.00
CA MET A 621 -11.28 -40.45 -9.73
C MET A 621 -9.92 -41.15 -9.86
N ASP A 622 -9.80 -42.17 -10.71
CA ASP A 622 -8.52 -42.81 -10.97
C ASP A 622 -7.54 -41.90 -11.71
N ALA A 623 -8.02 -41.09 -12.66
CA ALA A 623 -7.18 -40.05 -13.28
C ALA A 623 -6.69 -39.02 -12.25
N VAL A 624 -7.55 -38.62 -11.31
CA VAL A 624 -7.19 -37.72 -10.21
C VAL A 624 -6.14 -38.35 -9.29
N LYS A 625 -6.24 -39.65 -8.98
CA LYS A 625 -5.23 -40.38 -8.18
C LYS A 625 -3.86 -40.42 -8.83
N HIS A 626 -3.78 -40.40 -10.16
CA HIS A 626 -2.51 -40.40 -10.90
C HIS A 626 -1.85 -39.01 -10.95
N VAL A 627 -2.64 -37.95 -11.06
CA VAL A 627 -2.12 -36.57 -11.15
C VAL A 627 -1.79 -36.01 -9.77
N PHE A 628 -2.67 -36.25 -8.79
CA PHE A 628 -2.58 -35.66 -7.47
C PHE A 628 -2.20 -36.70 -6.41
N GLN A 629 -1.12 -36.42 -5.69
CA GLN A 629 -0.62 -37.29 -4.63
C GLN A 629 -1.68 -37.47 -3.53
N PRO A 630 -1.68 -38.64 -2.83
CA PRO A 630 -2.63 -38.89 -1.74
C PRO A 630 -2.63 -37.80 -0.66
N GLU A 631 -1.45 -37.26 -0.35
CA GLU A 631 -1.28 -36.17 0.62
C GLU A 631 -2.13 -34.95 0.27
N PHE A 632 -2.04 -34.48 -0.97
CA PHE A 632 -2.84 -33.36 -1.46
C PHE A 632 -4.34 -33.66 -1.43
N ARG A 633 -4.74 -34.86 -1.88
CA ARG A 633 -6.16 -35.26 -1.97
C ARG A 633 -6.83 -35.34 -0.60
N ASN A 634 -6.11 -35.82 0.41
CA ASN A 634 -6.64 -35.98 1.77
C ASN A 634 -6.86 -34.65 2.50
N ARG A 635 -6.32 -33.54 1.97
CA ARG A 635 -6.48 -32.18 2.53
C ARG A 635 -7.61 -31.39 1.89
N LEU A 636 -8.15 -31.88 0.78
CA LEU A 636 -9.31 -31.28 0.13
C LEU A 636 -10.57 -31.54 0.97
N SER A 637 -11.41 -30.52 1.08
CA SER A 637 -12.78 -30.67 1.60
C SER A 637 -13.65 -31.54 0.69
N GLY A 638 -13.34 -31.55 -0.62
CA GLY A 638 -14.05 -32.37 -1.58
C GLY A 638 -13.48 -32.29 -3.00
N ILE A 639 -13.70 -33.36 -3.76
CA ILE A 639 -13.40 -33.41 -5.20
C ILE A 639 -14.75 -33.37 -5.92
N VAL A 640 -14.95 -32.32 -6.72
CA VAL A 640 -16.20 -32.05 -7.43
C VAL A 640 -16.01 -32.44 -8.89
N ALA A 641 -16.71 -33.49 -9.31
CA ALA A 641 -16.69 -33.99 -10.68
C ALA A 641 -17.71 -33.26 -11.55
N PHE A 642 -17.29 -32.82 -12.73
CA PHE A 642 -18.12 -32.13 -13.71
C PHE A 642 -18.51 -33.07 -14.84
N ASN A 643 -19.79 -33.02 -15.20
CA ASN A 643 -20.35 -33.77 -16.30
C ASN A 643 -19.89 -33.21 -17.65
N ARG A 644 -19.94 -34.05 -18.68
CA ARG A 644 -19.78 -33.62 -20.06
C ARG A 644 -20.89 -32.65 -20.45
N MET A 645 -20.56 -31.78 -21.39
CA MET A 645 -21.57 -30.96 -22.04
C MET A 645 -22.42 -31.86 -22.94
N ASP A 646 -23.69 -32.01 -22.59
CA ASP A 646 -24.68 -32.66 -23.44
C ASP A 646 -25.39 -31.62 -24.32
N ASP A 647 -26.19 -32.09 -25.28
CA ASP A 647 -26.90 -31.22 -26.23
C ASP A 647 -27.92 -30.30 -25.54
N VAL A 648 -28.45 -30.73 -24.40
CA VAL A 648 -29.40 -29.98 -23.58
C VAL A 648 -28.71 -28.79 -22.90
N MET A 649 -27.60 -29.04 -22.20
CA MET A 649 -26.75 -28.02 -21.59
C MET A 649 -26.22 -27.05 -22.64
N ALA A 650 -25.77 -27.57 -23.78
CA ALA A 650 -25.35 -26.78 -24.93
C ALA A 650 -26.43 -25.78 -25.40
N GLY A 651 -27.68 -26.25 -25.53
CA GLY A 651 -28.81 -25.40 -25.89
C GLY A 651 -29.10 -24.31 -24.84
N MET A 652 -29.12 -24.67 -23.56
CA MET A 652 -29.33 -23.70 -22.47
C MET A 652 -28.25 -22.60 -22.44
N ILE A 653 -26.99 -22.96 -22.70
CA ILE A 653 -25.89 -21.98 -22.75
C ILE A 653 -26.02 -21.06 -23.97
N ALA A 654 -26.35 -21.61 -25.14
CA ALA A 654 -26.58 -20.82 -26.35
C ALA A 654 -27.72 -19.81 -26.14
N ASP A 655 -28.83 -20.25 -25.54
CA ASP A 655 -29.97 -19.38 -25.19
C ASP A 655 -29.58 -18.29 -24.20
N LYS A 656 -28.80 -18.60 -23.16
CA LYS A 656 -28.27 -17.60 -22.20
C LYS A 656 -27.46 -16.53 -22.93
N LYS A 657 -26.54 -16.92 -23.81
CA LYS A 657 -25.69 -15.99 -24.57
C LYS A 657 -26.48 -15.11 -25.54
N LEU A 658 -27.52 -15.66 -26.16
CA LEU A 658 -28.43 -14.91 -27.01
C LEU A 658 -29.29 -13.93 -26.21
N ARG A 659 -29.70 -14.30 -24.99
CA ARG A 659 -30.40 -13.40 -24.07
C ARG A 659 -29.51 -12.26 -23.60
N GLU A 660 -28.25 -12.52 -23.27
CA GLU A 660 -27.26 -11.48 -22.96
C GLU A 660 -27.11 -10.49 -24.13
N LEU A 661 -27.07 -10.99 -25.37
CA LEU A 661 -27.08 -10.13 -26.56
C LEU A 661 -28.38 -9.32 -26.68
N ALA A 662 -29.54 -9.93 -26.44
CA ALA A 662 -30.82 -9.26 -26.48
C ALA A 662 -30.91 -8.13 -25.44
N GLU A 663 -30.42 -8.36 -24.22
CA GLU A 663 -30.34 -7.33 -23.16
C GLU A 663 -29.42 -6.17 -23.56
N MET A 664 -28.26 -6.47 -24.19
CA MET A 664 -27.36 -5.43 -24.71
C MET A 664 -28.04 -4.55 -25.77
N LEU A 665 -28.81 -5.16 -26.68
CA LEU A 665 -29.57 -4.47 -27.72
C LEU A 665 -30.75 -3.69 -27.14
N GLN A 666 -31.41 -4.21 -26.10
CA GLN A 666 -32.54 -3.55 -25.45
C GLN A 666 -32.13 -2.24 -24.78
N ARG A 667 -30.91 -2.15 -24.21
CA ARG A 667 -30.34 -0.88 -23.71
C ARG A 667 -30.17 0.18 -24.81
N LYS A 668 -30.21 -0.22 -26.08
CA LYS A 668 -30.19 0.64 -27.27
C LYS A 668 -31.57 0.73 -27.93
N ASN A 669 -32.64 0.40 -27.20
CA ASN A 669 -34.04 0.38 -27.66
C ASN A 669 -34.31 -0.59 -28.83
N VAL A 670 -33.50 -1.66 -28.97
CA VAL A 670 -33.71 -2.70 -29.97
C VAL A 670 -34.17 -3.98 -29.29
N GLU A 671 -35.39 -4.42 -29.60
CA GLU A 671 -35.98 -5.67 -29.08
C GLU A 671 -35.64 -6.83 -30.02
N LEU A 672 -34.87 -7.80 -29.51
CA LEU A 672 -34.45 -8.98 -30.26
C LEU A 672 -35.28 -10.20 -29.87
N SER A 673 -35.92 -10.82 -30.86
CA SER A 673 -36.49 -12.17 -30.75
C SER A 673 -35.58 -13.17 -31.46
N VAL A 674 -35.48 -14.41 -30.97
CA VAL A 674 -34.61 -15.43 -31.58
C VAL A 674 -35.41 -16.68 -31.89
N ASP A 675 -35.35 -17.13 -33.14
CA ASP A 675 -36.05 -18.33 -33.59
C ASP A 675 -35.19 -19.59 -33.35
N LYS A 676 -35.83 -20.76 -33.15
CA LYS A 676 -35.14 -22.05 -32.94
C LYS A 676 -34.00 -22.36 -33.94
N PRO A 677 -34.14 -22.08 -35.26
CA PRO A 677 -33.05 -22.35 -36.20
C PRO A 677 -31.77 -21.56 -35.92
N ALA A 678 -31.86 -20.35 -35.36
CA ALA A 678 -30.69 -19.56 -34.99
C ALA A 678 -29.97 -20.19 -33.77
N VAL A 679 -30.73 -20.68 -32.79
CA VAL A 679 -30.17 -21.39 -31.63
C VAL A 679 -29.43 -22.65 -32.08
N GLU A 680 -30.05 -23.48 -32.93
CA GLU A 680 -29.42 -24.70 -33.44
C GLU A 680 -28.17 -24.43 -34.30
N LEU A 681 -28.19 -23.39 -35.14
CA LEU A 681 -27.00 -23.01 -35.91
C LEU A 681 -25.88 -22.50 -34.99
N LEU A 682 -26.22 -21.76 -33.93
CA LEU A 682 -25.26 -21.28 -32.94
C LEU A 682 -24.66 -22.43 -32.13
N LYS A 683 -25.46 -23.40 -31.70
CA LYS A 683 -24.96 -24.64 -31.08
C LYS A 683 -23.97 -25.35 -32.00
N LYS A 684 -24.35 -25.58 -33.26
CA LYS A 684 -23.53 -26.29 -34.25
C LYS A 684 -22.19 -25.59 -34.55
N LYS A 685 -22.17 -24.25 -34.62
CA LYS A 685 -20.96 -23.48 -34.93
C LYS A 685 -20.10 -23.18 -33.70
N GLY A 686 -20.72 -23.00 -32.53
CA GLY A 686 -20.05 -22.46 -31.33
C GLY A 686 -19.73 -23.49 -30.26
N ILE A 687 -20.09 -24.76 -30.45
CA ILE A 687 -19.81 -25.83 -29.50
C ILE A 687 -18.99 -26.91 -30.19
N SER A 688 -17.86 -27.26 -29.57
CA SER A 688 -16.98 -28.34 -30.02
C SER A 688 -16.66 -29.29 -28.87
N GLU A 689 -16.30 -30.53 -29.18
CA GLU A 689 -15.86 -31.49 -28.16
C GLU A 689 -14.56 -31.06 -27.46
N GLU A 690 -13.69 -30.32 -28.16
CA GLU A 690 -12.37 -29.91 -27.65
C GLU A 690 -12.41 -28.62 -26.81
N TYR A 691 -13.21 -27.64 -27.22
CA TYR A 691 -13.26 -26.32 -26.58
C TYR A 691 -14.57 -26.02 -25.84
N GLY A 692 -15.54 -26.93 -25.88
CA GLY A 692 -16.86 -26.75 -25.27
C GLY A 692 -17.57 -25.51 -25.80
N ALA A 693 -18.24 -24.78 -24.91
CA ALA A 693 -18.99 -23.55 -25.22
C ALA A 693 -18.13 -22.29 -25.45
N ARG A 694 -16.80 -22.39 -25.43
CA ARG A 694 -15.90 -21.21 -25.53
C ARG A 694 -16.02 -20.47 -26.86
N GLU A 695 -16.35 -21.17 -27.96
CA GLU A 695 -16.46 -20.56 -29.29
C GLU A 695 -17.80 -19.82 -29.50
N LEU A 696 -18.80 -19.97 -28.63
CA LEU A 696 -20.09 -19.28 -28.74
C LEU A 696 -19.92 -17.75 -28.79
N ASP A 697 -19.06 -17.20 -27.93
CA ASP A 697 -18.82 -15.75 -27.89
C ASP A 697 -18.14 -15.25 -29.18
N ARG A 698 -17.32 -16.11 -29.81
CA ARG A 698 -16.66 -15.81 -31.09
C ARG A 698 -17.67 -15.81 -32.23
N VAL A 699 -18.54 -16.82 -32.31
CA VAL A 699 -19.60 -16.89 -33.32
C VAL A 699 -20.56 -15.71 -33.16
N ILE A 700 -20.96 -15.38 -31.94
CA ILE A 700 -21.81 -14.21 -31.69
C ILE A 700 -21.11 -12.92 -32.12
N ARG A 701 -19.82 -12.76 -31.84
CA ARG A 701 -19.07 -11.56 -32.19
C ARG A 701 -18.87 -11.39 -33.70
N ASN A 702 -18.57 -12.48 -34.41
CA ASN A 702 -18.15 -12.42 -35.80
C ASN A 702 -19.30 -12.63 -36.79
N ASP A 703 -20.28 -13.47 -36.45
CA ASP A 703 -21.35 -13.85 -37.38
C ASP A 703 -22.68 -13.16 -37.06
N ILE A 704 -22.94 -12.85 -35.78
CA ILE A 704 -24.25 -12.33 -35.34
C ILE A 704 -24.22 -10.82 -35.12
N LYS A 705 -23.30 -10.30 -34.30
CA LYS A 705 -23.21 -8.87 -33.95
C LYS A 705 -23.11 -7.96 -35.19
N PRO A 706 -22.32 -8.27 -36.24
CA PRO A 706 -22.21 -7.40 -37.41
C PRO A 706 -23.54 -7.15 -38.12
N LEU A 707 -24.47 -8.13 -38.10
CA LEU A 707 -25.80 -7.99 -38.69
C LEU A 707 -26.63 -6.86 -38.05
N PHE A 708 -26.32 -6.49 -36.80
CA PHE A 708 -27.00 -5.42 -36.08
C PHE A 708 -26.23 -4.10 -36.15
N VAL A 709 -24.90 -4.13 -36.27
CA VAL A 709 -24.06 -2.92 -36.26
C VAL A 709 -24.45 -1.97 -37.39
N ASP A 710 -24.47 -2.46 -38.62
CA ASP A 710 -24.77 -1.62 -39.79
C ASP A 710 -26.19 -1.05 -39.72
N GLU A 711 -27.13 -1.85 -39.21
CA GLU A 711 -28.54 -1.48 -39.14
C GLU A 711 -28.86 -0.52 -37.99
N MET A 712 -28.05 -0.55 -36.93
CA MET A 712 -28.13 0.41 -35.82
C MET A 712 -27.41 1.73 -36.14
N LEU A 713 -26.35 1.72 -36.94
CA LEU A 713 -25.61 2.94 -37.29
C LEU A 713 -26.23 3.68 -38.48
N PHE A 714 -26.58 2.93 -39.53
CA PHE A 714 -26.97 3.49 -40.83
C PHE A 714 -28.37 3.08 -41.29
N GLY A 715 -28.94 2.04 -40.68
CA GLY A 715 -30.17 1.42 -41.14
C GLY A 715 -31.42 1.69 -40.31
N LYS A 716 -32.37 0.74 -40.37
CA LYS A 716 -33.74 0.95 -39.83
C LYS A 716 -33.82 0.87 -38.31
N LEU A 717 -32.77 0.40 -37.63
CA LEU A 717 -32.70 0.29 -36.17
C LEU A 717 -32.04 1.51 -35.50
N LYS A 718 -31.69 2.56 -36.27
CA LYS A 718 -31.05 3.78 -35.76
C LYS A 718 -31.82 4.50 -34.63
N LYS A 719 -33.14 4.36 -34.59
CA LYS A 719 -34.01 4.92 -33.54
C LYS A 719 -34.58 3.86 -32.60
N GLY A 720 -34.02 2.65 -32.59
CA GLY A 720 -34.62 1.47 -31.97
C GLY A 720 -35.60 0.74 -32.90
N GLY A 721 -36.18 -0.35 -32.42
CA GLY A 721 -37.12 -1.17 -33.20
C GLY A 721 -37.21 -2.64 -32.76
N LYS A 722 -37.98 -3.45 -33.49
CA LYS A 722 -38.10 -4.89 -33.25
C LYS A 722 -37.48 -5.68 -34.40
N CYS A 723 -36.63 -6.65 -34.05
CA CYS A 723 -36.01 -7.56 -35.01
C CYS A 723 -36.05 -9.00 -34.51
N SER A 724 -35.91 -9.94 -35.46
CA SER A 724 -35.75 -11.36 -35.16
C SER A 724 -34.47 -11.91 -35.78
N LEU A 725 -33.78 -12.78 -35.03
CA LEU A 725 -32.63 -13.53 -35.50
C LEU A 725 -33.09 -14.94 -35.90
N SER A 726 -32.78 -15.30 -37.15
CA SER A 726 -33.08 -16.61 -37.74
C SER A 726 -31.80 -17.16 -38.39
N ALA A 727 -31.79 -18.45 -38.74
CA ALA A 727 -30.74 -19.04 -39.57
C ALA A 727 -31.29 -19.45 -40.95
N LYS A 728 -30.45 -19.36 -41.98
CA LYS A 728 -30.72 -19.95 -43.30
C LYS A 728 -29.47 -20.70 -43.78
N LYS A 729 -29.59 -22.02 -43.94
CA LYS A 729 -28.46 -22.92 -44.25
C LYS A 729 -27.31 -22.77 -43.23
N THR A 730 -26.26 -22.03 -43.57
CA THR A 730 -25.03 -21.86 -42.79
C THR A 730 -24.89 -20.46 -42.20
N ASP A 731 -25.78 -19.53 -42.54
CA ASP A 731 -25.64 -18.11 -42.20
C ASP A 731 -26.77 -17.62 -41.30
N PHE A 732 -26.40 -16.72 -40.38
CA PHE A 732 -27.36 -16.00 -39.56
C PHE A 732 -27.99 -14.87 -40.38
N VAL A 733 -29.29 -14.66 -40.17
CA VAL A 733 -30.07 -13.64 -40.89
C VAL A 733 -30.93 -12.88 -39.90
N MET A 734 -30.80 -11.56 -39.92
CA MET A 734 -31.66 -10.66 -39.16
C MET A 734 -32.89 -10.27 -40.02
N LYS A 735 -34.08 -10.34 -39.42
CA LYS A 735 -35.35 -9.98 -40.07
C LYS A 735 -36.03 -8.89 -39.26
N TYR A 736 -36.68 -7.97 -39.95
CA TYR A 736 -37.57 -7.00 -39.33
C TYR A 736 -38.89 -7.65 -38.94
N VAL A 737 -39.34 -7.42 -37.72
CA VAL A 737 -40.68 -7.82 -37.31
C VAL A 737 -41.64 -6.77 -37.89
N LYS A 738 -42.51 -7.17 -38.83
CA LYS A 738 -43.57 -6.27 -39.34
C LYS A 738 -44.51 -5.94 -38.18
N THR A 739 -44.52 -4.67 -37.76
CA THR A 739 -45.62 -4.13 -36.97
C THR A 739 -46.88 -4.20 -37.85
N GLY A 740 -47.83 -5.07 -37.47
CA GLY A 740 -49.11 -5.15 -38.15
C GLY A 740 -49.77 -3.78 -38.16
N SER A 741 -50.19 -3.34 -39.36
CA SER A 741 -51.00 -2.14 -39.50
C SER A 741 -52.28 -2.30 -38.69
N THR A 742 -52.43 -1.54 -37.61
CA THR A 742 -53.77 -1.22 -37.09
C THR A 742 -54.55 -0.57 -38.22
N ALA A 743 -55.46 -1.34 -38.80
CA ALA A 743 -56.39 -0.89 -39.81
C ALA A 743 -57.15 0.32 -39.26
N SER A 744 -56.91 1.49 -39.86
CA SER A 744 -57.81 2.63 -39.72
C SER A 744 -59.15 2.26 -40.35
N ARG A 745 -60.08 1.71 -39.56
CA ARG A 745 -61.49 1.69 -39.94
C ARG A 745 -61.99 3.13 -39.87
N LYS A 746 -62.08 3.78 -41.03
CA LYS A 746 -62.94 4.92 -41.26
C LYS A 746 -64.39 4.51 -41.03
N LYS A 747 -65.03 5.02 -39.98
CA LYS A 747 -66.25 5.82 -40.02
C LYS A 747 -66.59 6.31 -38.63
#